data_AF-A0A8H6SR03-F1
#
_entry.id   AF-A0A8H6SR03-F1
#
_cell.length_a   1.000
_cell.length_b   1.000
_cell.length_c   1.000
_cell.angle_alpha   90.00
_cell.angle_beta   90.00
_cell.angle_gamma   90.00
#
_symmetry.space_group_name_H-M   'P 1'
#
loop_
_entity.id
_entity.type
_entity.pdbx_description
1 polymer ?
#
loop_
_entity_poly.entity_id
_entity_poly.type
_entity_poly.pdbx_seq_one_letter_code
_entity_poly.pdbx_strand_id
1 'polypeptide(L)'
;MTGTVPALVGGFALRQFDLVPAALFSSAYGIVALLLTWRMWDRRWRSITLFEVVSLASERMVSMALRAICAANPSFESPGLTKYLQLTLALGYITFAFTLSKLLRAFLVGTTHPPYTQSEIPLSGLEVDDPRRRAQYRNINTLQLLPYFAGLILAIAETRHSYTDPDTSTNRAERIAAATAALVLLLSEAVEVVRFCRRPRMMKKEAKAVLWLGVLTALLLCPALYRIIILVPPSKIQTPNVEALTHAALNTAGDKAEFYIFHILPEWLGAVVMASVNTREVCSTGAWGDWRSKDPDPRKQEDEGAEKNGAWWQPWWLSWLWRRSEGKNRNPRDFEMVGSLGVLLLAVLLSFHVSSSPSTYSLTSSPLPTHVPTDEELDLGHPLFLEVREIERGLVQHQVGRWAKGFRRRYVYFPWEAWGTGWNNVFQEQLLNTHLAYLADRGYVFVDYIARDHPPFPDTLGNGTRHHLHIPMNAFTSGPTGGGSWGHTQDNSTRPRGVSHAWWNRVCAGREVEISTPRVNEEFGIGDATSGMERMQRWAEKLRGMQEECVKVVDGSPFDYPFMISTKPASIWPSFGNSPTLTAFAWSALVTRALIRNHALFLPPAEAIPGYLEAVLSWRLRFSPRPRPSLGSITDPFPLSSIRPLSILEPPISGLLGLHIRRGDYETHCRNLAEWKTPYNTWDYLGAPELHEHPEEIEEPYPHLPDFHSPTADNAAESINTHCFPAIPTILSKIQSLSSESTGFTPTQIYIATNAAPSFLSHLTSALSDALSIPPGRITSSFDMAKGLTREEKAVDQAVDMAVLVQSEMFVGNGWSSLTSNVVGMRLAGGRAVETSRFW
;
A
#
# COMPACT_ATOMS: atom_id res chain seq x y z
N MET A 1 13.04 29.90 -15.31
CA MET A 1 13.81 28.71 -15.73
C MET A 1 13.12 28.15 -16.98
N THR A 2 13.78 28.21 -18.13
CA THR A 2 13.31 27.62 -19.40
C THR A 2 13.43 26.09 -19.29
N GLY A 3 12.41 25.45 -18.72
CA GLY A 3 12.36 24.00 -18.58
C GLY A 3 12.12 23.36 -19.95
N THR A 4 13.04 22.52 -20.40
CA THR A 4 12.85 21.70 -21.60
C THR A 4 11.90 20.55 -21.29
N VAL A 5 10.96 20.28 -22.20
CA VAL A 5 9.95 19.23 -22.05
C VAL A 5 10.28 18.06 -22.99
N PRO A 6 10.16 16.79 -22.56
CA PRO A 6 10.45 15.66 -23.43
C PRO A 6 9.42 15.53 -24.56
N ALA A 7 9.87 15.10 -25.74
CA ALA A 7 8.97 14.86 -26.86
C ALA A 7 8.01 13.68 -26.57
N LEU A 8 6.74 13.89 -26.89
CA LEU A 8 5.67 12.90 -26.72
C LEU A 8 5.41 12.17 -28.04
N VAL A 9 5.08 10.89 -28.00
CA VAL A 9 4.61 10.16 -29.19
C VAL A 9 3.30 10.83 -29.67
N GLY A 10 3.34 11.34 -30.89
CA GLY A 10 2.25 12.14 -31.47
C GLY A 10 2.24 13.62 -31.04
N GLY A 11 3.20 14.06 -30.24
CA GLY A 11 3.31 15.42 -29.72
C GLY A 11 2.13 15.86 -28.84
N PHE A 12 2.18 17.11 -28.38
CA PHE A 12 1.13 17.75 -27.58
C PHE A 12 -0.16 17.96 -28.37
N ALA A 13 -1.32 17.97 -27.71
CA ALA A 13 -2.60 18.12 -28.39
C ALA A 13 -2.78 19.58 -28.86
N LEU A 14 -2.61 19.84 -30.16
CA LEU A 14 -2.73 21.19 -30.71
C LEU A 14 -4.05 21.36 -31.44
N ARG A 15 -4.81 22.41 -31.10
CA ARG A 15 -6.16 22.68 -31.66
C ARG A 15 -6.22 22.54 -33.18
N GLN A 16 -5.25 23.13 -33.88
CA GLN A 16 -5.20 23.20 -35.34
C GLN A 16 -4.96 21.84 -36.03
N PHE A 17 -4.39 20.85 -35.34
CA PHE A 17 -4.02 19.57 -35.94
C PHE A 17 -4.72 18.37 -35.31
N ASP A 18 -5.11 18.44 -34.03
CA ASP A 18 -5.60 17.29 -33.26
C ASP A 18 -7.12 17.30 -33.03
N LEU A 19 -7.77 18.47 -32.96
CA LEU A 19 -9.18 18.56 -32.57
C LEU A 19 -10.11 17.72 -33.46
N VAL A 20 -10.01 17.89 -34.78
CA VAL A 20 -10.87 17.19 -35.74
C VAL A 20 -10.48 15.71 -35.89
N PRO A 21 -9.21 15.35 -36.14
CA PRO A 21 -8.85 13.94 -36.29
C PRO A 21 -9.11 13.11 -35.03
N ALA A 22 -8.82 13.64 -33.83
CA ALA A 22 -9.07 12.91 -32.59
C ALA A 22 -10.58 12.67 -32.35
N ALA A 23 -11.43 13.65 -32.63
CA ALA A 23 -12.89 13.47 -32.51
C ALA A 23 -13.43 12.42 -33.51
N LEU A 24 -12.91 12.41 -34.74
CA LEU A 24 -13.27 11.42 -35.76
C LEU A 24 -12.84 10.02 -35.35
N PHE A 25 -11.59 9.84 -34.92
CA PHE A 25 -11.10 8.53 -34.48
C PHE A 25 -11.81 8.05 -33.21
N SER A 26 -12.12 8.93 -32.26
CA SER A 26 -12.92 8.57 -31.08
C SER A 26 -14.25 7.95 -31.48
N SER A 27 -14.97 8.60 -32.39
CA SER A 27 -16.25 8.10 -32.92
C SER A 27 -16.07 6.79 -33.68
N ALA A 28 -15.04 6.68 -34.52
CA ALA A 28 -14.75 5.50 -35.31
C ALA A 28 -14.39 4.28 -34.44
N TYR A 29 -13.63 4.46 -33.37
CA TYR A 29 -13.34 3.41 -32.39
C TYR A 29 -14.58 3.02 -31.59
N GLY A 30 -15.42 3.98 -31.21
CA GLY A 30 -16.70 3.70 -30.52
C GLY A 30 -17.62 2.80 -31.33
N ILE A 31 -17.75 3.06 -32.64
CA ILE A 31 -18.54 2.21 -33.56
C ILE A 31 -18.00 0.78 -33.61
N VAL A 32 -16.69 0.63 -33.77
CA VAL A 32 -16.05 -0.70 -33.86
C VAL A 32 -16.12 -1.45 -32.52
N ALA A 33 -15.97 -0.76 -31.39
CA ALA A 33 -16.10 -1.34 -30.07
C ALA A 33 -17.51 -1.91 -29.83
N LEU A 34 -18.56 -1.20 -30.24
CA LEU A 34 -19.94 -1.68 -30.17
C LEU A 34 -20.15 -2.94 -31.03
N LEU A 35 -19.63 -2.93 -32.26
CA LEU A 35 -19.72 -4.08 -33.16
C LEU A 35 -18.99 -5.31 -32.60
N LEU A 36 -17.77 -5.15 -32.08
CA LEU A 36 -17.01 -6.24 -31.47
C LEU A 36 -17.69 -6.77 -30.20
N THR A 37 -18.23 -5.88 -29.37
CA THR A 37 -18.97 -6.26 -28.14
C THR A 37 -20.21 -7.09 -28.48
N TRP A 38 -20.98 -6.65 -29.48
CA TRP A 38 -22.12 -7.40 -29.98
C TRP A 38 -21.72 -8.79 -30.49
N ARG A 39 -20.61 -8.90 -31.23
CA ARG A 39 -20.08 -10.18 -31.72
C ARG A 39 -19.56 -11.10 -30.62
N MET A 40 -19.02 -10.55 -29.53
CA MET A 40 -18.65 -11.34 -28.35
C MET A 40 -19.87 -11.96 -27.64
N TRP A 41 -21.06 -11.40 -27.85
CA TRP A 41 -22.27 -11.82 -27.13
C TRP A 41 -23.14 -12.83 -27.91
N ASP A 42 -23.29 -12.63 -29.21
CA ASP A 42 -24.11 -13.52 -30.04
C ASP A 42 -23.48 -14.92 -30.09
N ARG A 43 -24.27 -15.95 -29.73
CA ARG A 43 -23.87 -17.36 -29.76
C ARG A 43 -23.30 -17.80 -31.12
N ARG A 44 -23.70 -17.16 -32.22
CA ARG A 44 -23.21 -17.46 -33.57
C ARG A 44 -21.78 -16.96 -33.82
N TRP A 45 -21.33 -15.93 -33.10
CA TRP A 45 -20.07 -15.20 -33.34
C TRP A 45 -19.15 -15.13 -32.12
N ARG A 46 -19.62 -15.54 -30.95
CA ARG A 46 -18.95 -15.41 -29.65
C ARG A 46 -17.55 -16.00 -29.67
N SER A 47 -16.54 -15.13 -29.70
CA SER A 47 -15.11 -15.43 -29.51
C SER A 47 -14.57 -14.57 -28.37
N ILE A 48 -14.31 -15.20 -27.23
CA ILE A 48 -13.78 -14.53 -26.03
C ILE A 48 -12.33 -14.07 -26.27
N THR A 49 -11.64 -14.68 -27.23
CA THR A 49 -10.30 -14.25 -27.67
C THR A 49 -10.23 -12.80 -28.16
N LEU A 50 -11.37 -12.14 -28.42
CA LEU A 50 -11.42 -10.73 -28.84
C LEU A 50 -11.60 -9.75 -27.67
N PHE A 51 -11.66 -10.23 -26.43
CA PHE A 51 -11.87 -9.39 -25.25
C PHE A 51 -10.83 -8.27 -25.15
N GLU A 52 -9.57 -8.57 -25.41
CA GLU A 52 -8.50 -7.57 -25.36
C GLU A 52 -8.67 -6.49 -26.44
N VAL A 53 -9.14 -6.86 -27.63
CA VAL A 53 -9.38 -5.92 -28.74
C VAL A 53 -10.60 -5.04 -28.46
N VAL A 54 -11.65 -5.57 -27.82
CA VAL A 54 -12.78 -4.77 -27.35
C VAL A 54 -12.32 -3.76 -26.31
N SER A 55 -11.55 -4.22 -25.32
CA SER A 55 -11.04 -3.38 -24.24
C SER A 55 -10.18 -2.25 -24.80
N LEU A 56 -9.31 -2.56 -25.76
CA LEU A 56 -8.48 -1.59 -26.45
C LEU A 56 -9.30 -0.60 -27.30
N ALA A 57 -10.26 -1.07 -28.09
CA ALA A 57 -11.08 -0.18 -28.92
C ALA A 57 -11.91 0.79 -28.06
N SER A 58 -12.44 0.33 -26.92
CA SER A 58 -13.12 1.17 -25.95
C SER A 58 -12.18 2.17 -25.28
N GLU A 59 -10.97 1.74 -24.94
CA GLU A 59 -9.93 2.65 -24.43
C GLU A 59 -9.57 3.72 -25.47
N ARG A 60 -9.38 3.34 -26.74
CA ARG A 60 -9.02 4.28 -27.82
C ARG A 60 -10.08 5.31 -28.12
N MET A 61 -11.35 4.94 -27.98
CA MET A 61 -12.45 5.90 -27.98
C MET A 61 -12.25 6.97 -26.90
N VAL A 62 -11.89 6.57 -25.69
CA VAL A 62 -11.65 7.47 -24.54
C VAL A 62 -10.39 8.32 -24.73
N SER A 63 -9.24 7.72 -25.06
CA SER A 63 -7.99 8.47 -25.21
C SER A 63 -8.03 9.45 -26.37
N MET A 64 -8.71 9.14 -27.48
CA MET A 64 -8.92 10.10 -28.57
C MET A 64 -9.93 11.20 -28.21
N ALA A 65 -10.97 10.91 -27.41
CA ALA A 65 -11.86 11.94 -26.89
C ALA A 65 -11.11 12.91 -25.97
N LEU A 66 -10.31 12.38 -25.05
CA LEU A 66 -9.48 13.20 -24.15
C LEU A 66 -8.46 14.03 -24.92
N ARG A 67 -7.83 13.46 -25.95
CA ARG A 67 -6.92 14.21 -26.83
C ARG A 67 -7.63 15.35 -27.59
N ALA A 68 -8.87 15.13 -28.04
CA ALA A 68 -9.68 16.19 -28.66
C ALA A 68 -10.04 17.30 -27.63
N ILE A 69 -10.33 16.93 -26.38
CA ILE A 69 -10.60 17.89 -25.30
C ILE A 69 -9.35 18.71 -24.97
N CYS A 70 -8.17 18.10 -24.86
CA CYS A 70 -6.91 18.82 -24.67
C CYS A 70 -6.62 19.76 -25.83
N ALA A 71 -6.88 19.34 -27.07
CA ALA A 71 -6.73 20.21 -28.25
C ALA A 71 -7.73 21.39 -28.23
N ALA A 72 -8.94 21.20 -27.71
CA ALA A 72 -9.93 22.27 -27.57
C ALA A 72 -9.57 23.24 -26.44
N ASN A 73 -9.10 22.69 -25.31
CA ASN A 73 -8.81 23.38 -24.05
C ASN A 73 -7.44 22.94 -23.52
N PRO A 74 -6.34 23.64 -23.88
CA PRO A 74 -4.99 23.26 -23.46
C PRO A 74 -4.81 23.17 -21.94
N SER A 75 -5.59 23.93 -21.16
CA SER A 75 -5.57 23.89 -19.69
C SER A 75 -6.10 22.58 -19.09
N PHE A 76 -6.72 21.72 -19.90
CA PHE A 76 -7.18 20.39 -19.47
C PHE A 76 -6.03 19.37 -19.44
N GLU A 77 -4.91 19.67 -20.11
CA GLU A 77 -3.73 18.79 -20.09
C GLU A 77 -3.04 18.85 -18.71
N SER A 78 -2.86 17.68 -18.09
CA SER A 78 -2.17 17.52 -16.80
C SER A 78 -1.07 16.46 -16.93
N PRO A 79 -0.02 16.50 -16.09
CA PRO A 79 1.04 15.48 -16.15
C PRO A 79 0.50 14.04 -16.04
N GLY A 80 -0.53 13.83 -15.22
CA GLY A 80 -1.21 12.53 -15.11
C GLY A 80 -1.90 12.13 -16.42
N LEU A 81 -2.68 13.03 -17.02
CA LEU A 81 -3.36 12.78 -18.29
C LEU A 81 -2.35 12.53 -19.43
N THR A 82 -1.25 13.27 -19.48
CA THR A 82 -0.19 13.03 -20.46
C THR A 82 0.48 11.67 -20.22
N LYS A 83 0.69 11.24 -18.96
CA LYS A 83 1.18 9.87 -18.64
C LYS A 83 0.20 8.81 -19.13
N TYR A 84 -1.09 8.98 -18.88
CA TYR A 84 -2.15 8.10 -19.37
C TYR A 84 -2.10 7.95 -20.90
N LEU A 85 -2.10 9.08 -21.62
CA LEU A 85 -2.11 9.09 -23.08
C LEU A 85 -0.85 8.44 -23.66
N GLN A 86 0.33 8.63 -23.06
CA GLN A 86 1.55 7.97 -23.54
C GLN A 86 1.55 6.47 -23.23
N LEU A 87 1.18 6.06 -22.00
CA LEU A 87 1.09 4.65 -21.59
C LEU A 87 0.17 3.87 -22.54
N THR A 88 -1.02 4.42 -22.78
CA THR A 88 -2.01 3.73 -23.60
C THR A 88 -1.61 3.66 -25.07
N LEU A 89 -0.95 4.70 -25.62
CA LEU A 89 -0.36 4.64 -26.95
C LEU A 89 0.73 3.57 -27.05
N ALA A 90 1.46 3.29 -25.97
CA ALA A 90 2.47 2.24 -25.91
C ALA A 90 1.86 0.84 -25.84
N LEU A 91 0.83 0.64 -25.03
CA LEU A 91 0.23 -0.67 -24.78
C LEU A 91 -0.71 -1.17 -25.88
N GLY A 92 -1.30 -0.27 -26.67
CA GLY A 92 -2.40 -0.62 -27.57
C GLY A 92 -2.04 -1.68 -28.61
N TYR A 93 -1.14 -1.34 -29.54
CA TYR A 93 -0.69 -2.27 -30.57
C TYR A 93 0.01 -3.53 -30.02
N ILE A 94 0.63 -3.47 -28.83
CA ILE A 94 1.23 -4.64 -28.14
C ILE A 94 0.15 -5.63 -27.71
N THR A 95 -0.92 -5.12 -27.10
CA THR A 95 -2.09 -5.92 -26.68
C THR A 95 -2.79 -6.52 -27.90
N PHE A 96 -2.81 -5.77 -29.00
CA PHE A 96 -3.35 -6.23 -30.27
C PHE A 96 -2.53 -7.39 -30.85
N ALA A 97 -1.20 -7.26 -30.87
CA ALA A 97 -0.28 -8.31 -31.31
C ALA A 97 -0.48 -9.59 -30.49
N PHE A 98 -0.69 -9.49 -29.18
CA PHE A 98 -0.97 -10.66 -28.35
C PHE A 98 -2.27 -11.38 -28.75
N THR A 99 -3.31 -10.65 -29.12
CA THR A 99 -4.54 -11.28 -29.64
C THR A 99 -4.30 -11.97 -30.97
N LEU A 100 -3.54 -11.33 -31.86
CA LEU A 100 -3.14 -11.92 -33.14
C LEU A 100 -2.35 -13.21 -32.95
N SER A 101 -1.41 -13.24 -32.00
CA SER A 101 -0.66 -14.42 -31.58
C SER A 101 -1.57 -15.61 -31.21
N LYS A 102 -2.62 -15.38 -30.41
CA LYS A 102 -3.59 -16.42 -30.03
C LYS A 102 -4.38 -16.95 -31.22
N LEU A 103 -4.81 -16.06 -32.12
CA LEU A 103 -5.56 -16.43 -33.31
C LEU A 103 -4.69 -17.20 -34.30
N LEU A 104 -3.45 -16.76 -34.50
CA LEU A 104 -2.45 -17.41 -35.34
C LEU A 104 -2.11 -18.80 -34.80
N ARG A 105 -1.90 -18.95 -33.49
CA ARG A 105 -1.72 -20.26 -32.85
C ARG A 105 -2.90 -21.18 -33.10
N ALA A 106 -4.12 -20.71 -32.84
CA ALA A 106 -5.31 -21.53 -33.01
C ALA A 106 -5.48 -22.00 -34.46
N PHE A 107 -5.22 -21.10 -35.42
CA PHE A 107 -5.20 -21.43 -36.83
C PHE A 107 -4.14 -22.49 -37.17
N LEU A 108 -2.88 -22.27 -36.79
CA LEU A 108 -1.78 -23.20 -37.10
C LEU A 108 -2.00 -24.57 -36.46
N VAL A 109 -2.43 -24.62 -35.20
CA VAL A 109 -2.78 -25.87 -34.50
C VAL A 109 -3.95 -26.57 -35.21
N GLY A 110 -4.98 -25.83 -35.61
CA GLY A 110 -6.12 -26.35 -36.37
C GLY A 110 -5.70 -27.09 -37.65
N THR A 111 -4.66 -26.62 -38.34
CA THR A 111 -4.16 -27.24 -39.59
C THR A 111 -3.40 -28.55 -39.38
N THR A 112 -3.14 -28.95 -38.12
CA THR A 112 -2.47 -30.22 -37.77
C THR A 112 -3.44 -31.36 -37.44
N HIS A 113 -4.73 -31.04 -37.28
CA HIS A 113 -5.76 -32.03 -37.00
C HIS A 113 -6.32 -32.62 -38.31
N PRO A 114 -6.72 -33.90 -38.34
CA PRO A 114 -7.45 -34.46 -39.46
C PRO A 114 -8.82 -33.76 -39.60
N PRO A 115 -9.34 -33.56 -40.82
CA PRO A 115 -10.68 -33.02 -41.02
C PRO A 115 -11.72 -34.04 -40.53
N TYR A 116 -12.18 -33.91 -39.29
CA TYR A 116 -13.33 -34.69 -38.81
C TYR A 116 -14.59 -34.09 -39.43
N THR A 117 -15.09 -34.68 -40.52
CA THR A 117 -16.50 -34.51 -40.89
C THR A 117 -17.35 -35.25 -39.87
N GLN A 118 -18.41 -34.61 -39.39
CA GLN A 118 -19.41 -35.15 -38.45
C GLN A 118 -20.23 -36.34 -39.00
N SER A 119 -19.77 -36.97 -40.07
CA SER A 119 -20.38 -38.15 -40.68
C SER A 119 -19.27 -39.13 -41.06
N GLU A 120 -19.53 -40.38 -40.71
CA GLU A 120 -18.69 -41.57 -40.72
C GLU A 120 -17.90 -41.83 -42.02
N ILE A 121 -16.80 -42.58 -41.84
CA ILE A 121 -15.89 -43.22 -42.81
C ILE A 121 -14.65 -42.36 -43.18
N PRO A 122 -13.43 -42.79 -42.78
CA PRO A 122 -12.20 -42.15 -43.23
C PRO A 122 -12.01 -42.46 -44.73
N LEU A 123 -11.94 -41.42 -45.55
CA LEU A 123 -11.48 -41.57 -46.92
C LEU A 123 -10.02 -42.06 -46.86
N SER A 124 -9.82 -43.32 -47.25
CA SER A 124 -8.57 -43.99 -47.56
C SER A 124 -7.30 -43.10 -47.56
N GLY A 125 -6.51 -43.24 -46.50
CA GLY A 125 -5.07 -43.53 -46.65
C GLY A 125 -4.06 -42.39 -46.75
N LEU A 126 -4.37 -41.11 -46.53
CA LEU A 126 -3.34 -40.06 -46.66
C LEU A 126 -3.49 -38.79 -45.81
N GLU A 127 -4.25 -38.81 -44.71
CA GLU A 127 -4.36 -37.64 -43.83
C GLU A 127 -4.03 -38.01 -42.38
N VAL A 128 -2.78 -37.72 -42.02
CA VAL A 128 -2.11 -38.11 -40.78
C VAL A 128 -2.19 -36.95 -39.78
N ASP A 129 -2.72 -37.21 -38.60
CA ASP A 129 -2.60 -36.32 -37.43
C ASP A 129 -1.12 -36.01 -37.17
N ASP A 130 -0.73 -34.72 -37.09
CA ASP A 130 0.67 -34.32 -36.90
C ASP A 130 0.91 -33.69 -35.51
N PRO A 131 1.04 -34.50 -34.46
CA PRO A 131 1.22 -34.01 -33.08
C PRO A 131 2.59 -33.34 -32.89
N ARG A 132 3.61 -33.70 -33.69
CA ARG A 132 4.94 -33.08 -33.60
C ARG A 132 4.89 -31.63 -34.06
N ARG A 133 4.28 -31.35 -35.21
CA ARG A 133 4.08 -29.96 -35.68
C ARG A 133 3.17 -29.18 -34.76
N ARG A 134 2.12 -29.81 -34.20
CA ARG A 134 1.25 -29.18 -33.21
C ARG A 134 2.02 -28.70 -31.99
N ALA A 135 2.86 -29.55 -31.43
CA ALA A 135 3.73 -29.19 -30.30
C ALA A 135 4.70 -28.07 -30.69
N GLN A 136 5.27 -28.10 -31.90
CA GLN A 136 6.13 -27.03 -32.40
C GLN A 136 5.40 -25.68 -32.47
N TYR A 137 4.19 -25.62 -33.05
CA TYR A 137 3.40 -24.38 -33.10
C TYR A 137 3.05 -23.83 -31.71
N ARG A 138 2.68 -24.70 -30.78
CA ARG A 138 2.43 -24.31 -29.38
C ARG A 138 3.69 -23.78 -28.70
N ASN A 139 4.83 -24.44 -28.87
CA ASN A 139 6.10 -24.02 -28.29
C ASN A 139 6.58 -22.68 -28.86
N ILE A 140 6.50 -22.49 -30.18
CA ILE A 140 6.84 -21.21 -30.82
C ILE A 140 5.95 -20.10 -30.24
N ASN A 141 4.64 -20.33 -30.14
CA ASN A 141 3.73 -19.35 -29.55
C ASN A 141 3.99 -19.10 -28.05
N THR A 142 4.38 -20.12 -27.29
CA THR A 142 4.80 -19.94 -25.89
C THR A 142 6.06 -19.07 -25.80
N LEU A 143 7.03 -19.23 -26.72
CA LEU A 143 8.20 -18.36 -26.78
C LEU A 143 7.83 -16.92 -27.17
N GLN A 144 6.79 -16.71 -27.97
CA GLN A 144 6.25 -15.38 -28.28
C GLN A 144 5.70 -14.62 -27.06
N LEU A 145 5.42 -15.31 -25.95
CA LEU A 145 5.07 -14.65 -24.69
C LEU A 145 6.22 -13.80 -24.12
N LEU A 146 7.48 -14.18 -24.38
CA LEU A 146 8.65 -13.44 -23.90
C LEU A 146 8.71 -12.01 -24.45
N PRO A 147 8.71 -11.77 -25.78
CA PRO A 147 8.69 -10.41 -26.30
C PRO A 147 7.39 -9.66 -25.96
N TYR A 148 6.25 -10.34 -25.79
CA TYR A 148 5.02 -9.72 -25.30
C TYR A 148 5.18 -9.17 -23.87
N PHE A 149 5.59 -10.01 -22.91
CA PHE A 149 5.76 -9.58 -21.51
C PHE A 149 6.89 -8.57 -21.36
N ALA A 150 7.98 -8.71 -22.11
CA ALA A 150 9.03 -7.70 -22.17
C ALA A 150 8.48 -6.34 -22.65
N GLY A 151 7.72 -6.34 -23.76
CA GLY A 151 7.08 -5.12 -24.27
C GLY A 151 6.09 -4.51 -23.28
N LEU A 152 5.27 -5.33 -22.61
CA LEU A 152 4.32 -4.90 -21.58
C LEU A 152 5.02 -4.26 -20.37
N ILE A 153 6.02 -4.93 -19.81
CA ILE A 153 6.76 -4.44 -18.64
C ILE A 153 7.50 -3.14 -18.97
N LEU A 154 8.16 -3.08 -20.13
CA LEU A 154 8.91 -1.90 -20.57
C LEU A 154 7.97 -0.72 -20.88
N ALA A 155 6.80 -0.97 -21.49
CA ALA A 155 5.79 0.06 -21.72
C ALA A 155 5.17 0.59 -20.42
N ILE A 156 5.11 -0.22 -19.34
CA ILE A 156 4.70 0.27 -18.01
C ILE A 156 5.85 1.07 -17.37
N ALA A 157 7.09 0.56 -17.47
CA ALA A 157 8.28 1.19 -16.92
C ALA A 157 8.51 2.61 -17.49
N GLU A 158 8.25 2.81 -18.79
CA GLU A 158 8.45 4.10 -19.47
C GLU A 158 7.65 5.27 -18.86
N THR A 159 6.64 4.97 -18.03
CA THR A 159 5.76 5.98 -17.39
C THR A 159 6.03 6.20 -15.90
N ARG A 160 6.94 5.41 -15.30
CA ARG A 160 7.35 5.54 -13.90
C ARG A 160 8.17 6.82 -13.68
N HIS A 161 9.04 7.14 -14.62
CA HIS A 161 9.89 8.32 -14.57
C HIS A 161 9.07 9.60 -14.84
N SER A 162 9.33 10.66 -14.07
CA SER A 162 8.57 11.91 -14.18
C SER A 162 8.88 12.64 -15.49
N TYR A 163 7.92 13.38 -16.06
CA TYR A 163 8.17 14.29 -17.19
C TYR A 163 9.20 15.39 -16.87
N THR A 164 9.54 15.54 -15.59
CA THR A 164 10.53 16.46 -15.03
C THR A 164 11.86 15.77 -14.69
N ASP A 165 12.00 14.48 -14.97
CA ASP A 165 13.18 13.68 -14.59
C ASP A 165 14.37 14.04 -15.50
N PRO A 166 15.51 14.50 -14.93
CA PRO A 166 16.68 14.91 -15.72
C PRO A 166 17.30 13.75 -16.53
N ASP A 167 17.05 12.48 -16.18
CA ASP A 167 17.60 11.34 -16.92
C ASP A 167 16.75 10.93 -18.14
N THR A 168 16.63 11.86 -19.09
CA THR A 168 15.89 11.68 -20.35
C THR A 168 16.42 10.54 -21.24
N SER A 169 17.62 10.03 -20.96
CA SER A 169 18.27 8.96 -21.72
C SER A 169 17.68 7.57 -21.41
N THR A 170 17.43 7.30 -20.12
CA THR A 170 16.87 6.04 -19.63
C THR A 170 15.43 5.86 -20.09
N ASN A 171 14.59 6.91 -19.98
CA ASN A 171 13.19 6.89 -20.46
C ASN A 171 13.08 6.59 -21.96
N ARG A 172 13.99 7.16 -22.74
CA ARG A 172 14.05 6.96 -24.18
C ARG A 172 14.47 5.54 -24.53
N ALA A 173 15.46 4.99 -23.82
CA ALA A 173 15.90 3.62 -23.99
C ALA A 173 14.77 2.63 -23.69
N GLU A 174 13.99 2.86 -22.62
CA GLU A 174 12.82 2.04 -22.29
C GLU A 174 11.74 2.08 -23.38
N ARG A 175 11.40 3.27 -23.88
CA ARG A 175 10.42 3.45 -24.98
C ARG A 175 10.86 2.71 -26.27
N ILE A 176 12.15 2.79 -26.61
CA ILE A 176 12.71 2.08 -27.77
C ILE A 176 12.67 0.57 -27.51
N ALA A 177 13.04 0.13 -26.31
CA ALA A 177 13.05 -1.29 -25.95
C ALA A 177 11.64 -1.89 -25.99
N ALA A 178 10.62 -1.18 -25.50
CA ALA A 178 9.21 -1.59 -25.59
C ALA A 178 8.75 -1.75 -27.05
N ALA A 179 9.02 -0.76 -27.90
CA ALA A 179 8.69 -0.82 -29.32
C ALA A 179 9.46 -1.93 -30.07
N THR A 180 10.71 -2.17 -29.68
CA THR A 180 11.55 -3.25 -30.24
C THR A 180 11.00 -4.62 -29.85
N ALA A 181 10.60 -4.82 -28.59
CA ALA A 181 10.00 -6.07 -28.14
C ALA A 181 8.69 -6.38 -28.90
N ALA A 182 7.85 -5.36 -29.12
CA ALA A 182 6.65 -5.47 -29.93
C ALA A 182 6.94 -5.80 -31.40
N LEU A 183 7.97 -5.17 -31.98
CA LEU A 183 8.43 -5.47 -33.35
C LEU A 183 8.92 -6.93 -33.45
N VAL A 184 9.68 -7.41 -32.48
CA VAL A 184 10.14 -8.81 -32.43
C VAL A 184 8.97 -9.78 -32.40
N LEU A 185 7.94 -9.50 -31.58
CA LEU A 185 6.71 -10.28 -31.56
C LEU A 185 6.05 -10.32 -32.96
N LEU A 186 5.78 -9.16 -33.55
CA LEU A 186 5.10 -9.06 -34.85
C LEU A 186 5.91 -9.66 -36.01
N LEU A 187 7.23 -9.52 -36.01
CA LEU A 187 8.10 -10.17 -37.00
C LEU A 187 8.09 -11.68 -36.86
N SER A 188 8.05 -12.20 -35.62
CA SER A 188 7.92 -13.65 -35.41
C SER A 188 6.59 -14.18 -35.94
N GLU A 189 5.49 -13.42 -35.78
CA GLU A 189 4.18 -13.76 -36.36
C GLU A 189 4.19 -13.69 -37.89
N ALA A 190 4.84 -12.67 -38.47
CA ALA A 190 5.01 -12.54 -39.91
C ALA A 190 5.80 -13.73 -40.49
N VAL A 191 6.84 -14.20 -39.78
CA VAL A 191 7.62 -15.38 -40.18
C VAL A 191 6.74 -16.63 -40.21
N GLU A 192 5.86 -16.82 -39.22
CA GLU A 192 4.92 -17.95 -39.20
C GLU A 192 3.90 -17.88 -40.34
N VAL A 193 3.34 -16.70 -40.63
CA VAL A 193 2.46 -16.46 -41.78
C VAL A 193 3.18 -16.80 -43.10
N VAL A 194 4.41 -16.31 -43.28
CA VAL A 194 5.21 -16.57 -44.50
C VAL A 194 5.62 -18.03 -44.62
N ARG A 195 6.01 -18.68 -43.52
CA ARG A 195 6.31 -20.13 -43.49
C ARG A 195 5.09 -20.93 -43.92
N PHE A 196 3.91 -20.56 -43.45
CA PHE A 196 2.67 -21.22 -43.85
C PHE A 196 2.34 -20.97 -45.33
N CYS A 197 2.53 -19.74 -45.84
CA CYS A 197 2.33 -19.40 -47.25
C CYS A 197 3.22 -20.20 -48.22
N ARG A 198 4.38 -20.69 -47.77
CA ARG A 198 5.30 -21.51 -48.59
C ARG A 198 4.89 -22.98 -48.71
N ARG A 199 3.80 -23.41 -48.06
CA ARG A 199 3.30 -24.79 -48.15
C ARG A 199 2.76 -25.06 -49.57
N PRO A 200 3.18 -26.13 -50.25
CA PRO A 200 2.83 -26.40 -51.65
C PRO A 200 1.36 -26.79 -51.88
N ARG A 201 0.64 -27.16 -50.83
CA ARG A 201 -0.78 -27.52 -50.87
C ARG A 201 -1.51 -26.79 -49.76
N MET A 202 -2.43 -25.90 -50.12
CA MET A 202 -3.22 -25.08 -49.19
C MET A 202 -4.69 -25.12 -49.60
N MET A 203 -5.58 -25.33 -48.63
CA MET A 203 -7.02 -25.29 -48.85
C MET A 203 -7.50 -23.84 -49.06
N LYS A 204 -8.60 -23.65 -49.81
CA LYS A 204 -9.20 -22.32 -50.00
C LYS A 204 -9.56 -21.63 -48.67
N LYS A 205 -9.97 -22.39 -47.66
CA LYS A 205 -10.28 -21.88 -46.31
C LYS A 205 -9.02 -21.38 -45.60
N GLU A 206 -7.92 -22.13 -45.69
CA GLU A 206 -6.63 -21.77 -45.11
C GLU A 206 -6.07 -20.51 -45.79
N ALA A 207 -6.17 -20.40 -47.12
CA ALA A 207 -5.70 -19.23 -47.86
C ALA A 207 -6.40 -17.93 -47.40
N LYS A 208 -7.72 -17.99 -47.15
CA LYS A 208 -8.48 -16.84 -46.62
C LYS A 208 -8.03 -16.46 -45.21
N ALA A 209 -7.82 -17.44 -44.34
CA ALA A 209 -7.39 -17.20 -42.96
C ALA A 209 -5.99 -16.62 -42.88
N VAL A 210 -5.05 -17.16 -43.66
CA VAL A 210 -3.66 -16.69 -43.70
C VAL A 210 -3.55 -15.30 -44.30
N LEU A 211 -4.31 -15.01 -45.36
CA LEU A 211 -4.40 -13.66 -45.91
C LEU A 211 -4.90 -12.67 -44.87
N TRP A 212 -5.96 -13.02 -44.15
CA TRP A 212 -6.54 -12.18 -43.11
C TRP A 212 -5.57 -11.94 -41.94
N LEU A 213 -4.91 -12.99 -41.44
CA LEU A 213 -3.87 -12.89 -40.42
C LEU A 213 -2.68 -12.05 -40.90
N GLY A 214 -2.25 -12.23 -42.15
CA GLY A 214 -1.17 -11.47 -42.76
C GLY A 214 -1.49 -9.98 -42.91
N VAL A 215 -2.73 -9.62 -43.27
CA VAL A 215 -3.18 -8.22 -43.30
C VAL A 215 -3.13 -7.62 -41.89
N LEU A 216 -3.58 -8.33 -40.87
CA LEU A 216 -3.51 -7.88 -39.48
C LEU A 216 -2.05 -7.68 -39.02
N THR A 217 -1.16 -8.64 -39.32
CA THR A 217 0.27 -8.50 -39.00
C THR A 217 0.87 -7.27 -39.70
N ALA A 218 0.55 -7.06 -40.98
CA ALA A 218 1.05 -5.90 -41.73
C ALA A 218 0.58 -4.57 -41.15
N LEU A 219 -0.70 -4.46 -40.75
CA LEU A 219 -1.25 -3.27 -40.13
C LEU A 219 -0.59 -2.96 -38.77
N LEU A 220 -0.34 -3.98 -37.95
CA LEU A 220 0.26 -3.80 -36.62
C LEU A 220 1.78 -3.56 -36.66
N LEU A 221 2.46 -3.92 -37.75
CA LEU A 221 3.87 -3.54 -37.97
C LEU A 221 4.05 -2.02 -38.14
N CYS A 222 3.06 -1.32 -38.69
CA CYS A 222 3.10 0.12 -38.89
C CYS A 222 3.36 0.93 -37.59
N PRO A 223 2.55 0.79 -36.51
CA PRO A 223 2.77 1.54 -35.27
C PRO A 223 4.11 1.19 -34.60
N ALA A 224 4.54 -0.08 -34.66
CA ALA A 224 5.82 -0.51 -34.09
C ALA A 224 7.00 0.17 -34.81
N LEU A 225 7.00 0.16 -36.14
CA LEU A 225 8.03 0.82 -36.95
C LEU A 225 8.01 2.34 -36.78
N TYR A 226 6.82 2.94 -36.80
CA TYR A 226 6.66 4.38 -36.57
C TYR A 226 7.27 4.81 -35.24
N ARG A 227 6.96 4.11 -34.14
CA ARG A 227 7.52 4.43 -32.81
C ARG A 227 9.05 4.36 -32.80
N ILE A 228 9.64 3.33 -33.41
CA ILE A 228 11.11 3.22 -33.50
C ILE A 228 11.69 4.39 -34.30
N ILE A 229 11.12 4.70 -35.47
CA ILE A 229 11.59 5.78 -36.35
C ILE A 229 11.58 7.14 -35.65
N ILE A 230 10.53 7.45 -34.87
CA ILE A 230 10.45 8.74 -34.17
C ILE A 230 11.30 8.80 -32.88
N LEU A 231 11.62 7.66 -32.26
CA LEU A 231 12.34 7.61 -30.98
C LEU A 231 13.87 7.46 -31.14
N VAL A 232 14.37 6.88 -32.25
CA VAL A 232 15.80 6.61 -32.49
C VAL A 232 16.68 7.85 -32.79
N PRO A 233 16.19 8.94 -33.40
CA PRO A 233 17.01 10.15 -33.61
C PRO A 233 17.23 10.96 -32.31
N PRO A 234 18.48 11.29 -31.94
CA PRO A 234 18.77 12.09 -30.73
C PRO A 234 18.39 13.58 -30.84
N SER A 235 18.02 14.07 -32.02
CA SER A 235 17.54 15.45 -32.20
C SER A 235 16.12 15.70 -31.68
N LYS A 236 15.37 14.66 -31.28
CA LYS A 236 13.98 14.73 -30.82
C LYS A 236 13.83 14.62 -29.29
N ILE A 237 14.86 14.97 -28.53
CA ILE A 237 14.92 14.69 -27.08
C ILE A 237 14.14 15.71 -26.23
N GLN A 238 14.16 16.99 -26.61
CA GLN A 238 13.66 18.08 -25.77
C GLN A 238 13.11 19.24 -26.60
N THR A 239 12.07 19.89 -26.08
CA THR A 239 11.46 21.07 -26.67
C THR A 239 11.48 22.24 -25.68
N PRO A 240 11.70 23.47 -26.14
CA PRO A 240 11.76 24.64 -25.25
C PRO A 240 10.37 25.05 -24.72
N ASN A 241 9.29 24.65 -25.42
CA ASN A 241 7.91 24.86 -25.00
C ASN A 241 6.97 23.80 -25.59
N VAL A 242 5.79 23.67 -24.96
CA VAL A 242 4.70 22.74 -25.32
C VAL A 242 4.12 23.03 -26.72
N GLU A 243 4.14 24.30 -27.14
CA GLU A 243 3.64 24.77 -28.43
C GLU A 243 4.72 24.85 -29.53
N ALA A 244 5.94 24.38 -29.28
CA ALA A 244 7.02 24.41 -30.26
C ALA A 244 6.56 23.69 -31.53
N LEU A 245 6.39 24.41 -32.65
CA LEU A 245 6.06 23.82 -33.96
C LEU A 245 7.33 23.27 -34.63
N THR A 246 8.02 22.35 -33.96
CA THR A 246 9.28 21.76 -34.43
C THR A 246 9.16 20.25 -34.60
N HIS A 247 9.95 19.69 -35.52
CA HIS A 247 10.06 18.24 -35.70
C HIS A 247 10.62 17.52 -34.46
N ALA A 248 11.36 18.24 -33.61
CA ALA A 248 11.82 17.74 -32.33
C ALA A 248 10.64 17.50 -31.37
N ALA A 249 9.60 18.35 -31.43
CA ALA A 249 8.40 18.27 -30.60
C ALA A 249 7.31 17.34 -31.15
N LEU A 250 7.46 16.85 -32.39
CA LEU A 250 6.41 16.14 -33.13
C LEU A 250 5.11 16.96 -33.22
N ASN A 251 5.26 18.28 -33.36
CA ASN A 251 4.16 19.24 -33.35
C ASN A 251 3.91 19.91 -34.70
N THR A 252 4.72 19.61 -35.73
CA THR A 252 4.46 20.13 -37.08
C THR A 252 3.24 19.43 -37.68
N ALA A 253 2.61 20.06 -38.68
CA ALA A 253 1.47 19.46 -39.39
C ALA A 253 1.82 18.08 -39.98
N GLY A 254 3.06 17.92 -40.48
CA GLY A 254 3.58 16.66 -40.99
C GLY A 254 3.68 15.60 -39.90
N ASP A 255 4.30 15.91 -38.76
CA ASP A 255 4.46 14.94 -37.66
C ASP A 255 3.10 14.48 -37.10
N LYS A 256 2.10 15.38 -37.06
CA LYS A 256 0.73 15.04 -36.64
C LYS A 256 0.05 14.12 -37.64
N ALA A 257 0.18 14.41 -38.94
CA ALA A 257 -0.35 13.54 -39.98
C ALA A 257 0.30 12.15 -39.91
N GLU A 258 1.62 12.08 -39.75
CA GLU A 258 2.35 10.81 -39.57
C GLU A 258 1.85 10.02 -38.36
N PHE A 259 1.61 10.68 -37.22
CA PHE A 259 1.04 10.03 -36.04
C PHE A 259 -0.33 9.39 -36.31
N TYR A 260 -1.27 10.12 -36.91
CA TYR A 260 -2.58 9.56 -37.19
C TYR A 260 -2.52 8.48 -38.27
N ILE A 261 -1.69 8.65 -39.31
CA ILE A 261 -1.61 7.71 -40.46
C ILE A 261 -0.87 6.42 -40.11
N PHE A 262 0.23 6.50 -39.37
CA PHE A 262 1.10 5.34 -39.12
C PHE A 262 0.92 4.71 -37.74
N HIS A 263 0.31 5.42 -36.79
CA HIS A 263 0.03 4.88 -35.45
C HIS A 263 -1.45 4.59 -35.24
N ILE A 264 -2.32 5.60 -35.35
CA ILE A 264 -3.74 5.47 -34.97
C ILE A 264 -4.57 4.73 -36.01
N LEU A 265 -4.41 5.07 -37.29
CA LEU A 265 -5.17 4.49 -38.40
C LEU A 265 -4.93 2.98 -38.57
N PRO A 266 -3.69 2.46 -38.54
CA PRO A 266 -3.46 1.02 -38.72
C PRO A 266 -4.01 0.19 -37.56
N GLU A 267 -3.95 0.71 -36.33
CA GLU A 267 -4.55 0.09 -35.15
C GLU A 267 -6.08 0.04 -35.28
N TRP A 268 -6.71 1.12 -35.76
CA TRP A 268 -8.15 1.17 -36.00
C TRP A 268 -8.58 0.21 -37.11
N LEU A 269 -7.85 0.21 -38.23
CA LEU A 269 -8.08 -0.73 -39.34
C LEU A 269 -7.92 -2.18 -38.87
N GLY A 270 -6.97 -2.47 -37.98
CA GLY A 270 -6.84 -3.78 -37.35
C GLY A 270 -8.11 -4.19 -36.61
N ALA A 271 -8.70 -3.27 -35.83
CA ALA A 271 -9.96 -3.51 -35.13
C ALA A 271 -11.13 -3.74 -36.08
N VAL A 272 -11.21 -2.98 -37.17
CA VAL A 272 -12.23 -3.18 -38.23
C VAL A 272 -12.06 -4.54 -38.90
N VAL A 273 -10.83 -4.92 -39.27
CA VAL A 273 -10.52 -6.20 -39.91
C VAL A 273 -10.88 -7.36 -38.97
N MET A 274 -10.56 -7.23 -37.67
CA MET A 274 -10.96 -8.20 -36.65
C MET A 274 -12.49 -8.29 -36.49
N ALA A 275 -13.17 -7.15 -36.54
CA ALA A 275 -14.62 -7.10 -36.46
C ALA A 275 -15.30 -7.65 -37.72
N SER A 276 -14.65 -7.69 -38.88
CA SER A 276 -15.30 -7.97 -40.17
C SER A 276 -15.60 -9.46 -40.43
N VAL A 277 -14.92 -10.38 -39.76
CA VAL A 277 -15.05 -11.84 -40.00
C VAL A 277 -15.43 -12.61 -38.74
N ASN A 278 -15.95 -13.84 -38.92
CA ASN A 278 -16.09 -14.79 -37.82
C ASN A 278 -14.73 -15.41 -37.48
N THR A 279 -14.05 -14.89 -36.47
CA THR A 279 -12.70 -15.34 -36.09
C THR A 279 -12.65 -16.82 -35.71
N ARG A 280 -13.75 -17.38 -35.16
CA ARG A 280 -13.86 -18.81 -34.86
C ARG A 280 -13.90 -19.67 -36.10
N GLU A 281 -14.66 -19.25 -37.10
CA GLU A 281 -14.77 -19.97 -38.36
C GLU A 281 -13.46 -19.90 -39.16
N VAL A 282 -12.89 -18.69 -39.24
CA VAL A 282 -11.65 -18.41 -39.99
C VAL A 282 -10.46 -19.12 -39.37
N CYS A 283 -10.27 -19.01 -38.05
CA CYS A 283 -9.14 -19.64 -37.34
C CYS A 283 -9.46 -21.06 -36.85
N SER A 284 -10.62 -21.62 -37.20
CA SER A 284 -11.10 -22.95 -36.77
C SER A 284 -10.93 -23.18 -35.26
N THR A 285 -11.38 -22.20 -34.45
CA THR A 285 -11.14 -22.16 -33.01
C THR A 285 -12.42 -22.16 -32.18
N GLY A 286 -12.32 -22.70 -30.96
CA GLY A 286 -13.38 -22.63 -29.96
C GLY A 286 -13.63 -21.20 -29.48
N ALA A 287 -14.65 -20.99 -28.65
CA ALA A 287 -14.94 -19.67 -28.08
C ALA A 287 -13.76 -19.09 -27.28
N TRP A 288 -12.87 -19.96 -26.78
CA TRP A 288 -11.74 -19.57 -25.96
C TRP A 288 -10.41 -19.50 -26.70
N GLY A 289 -10.21 -20.06 -27.89
CA GLY A 289 -8.86 -20.21 -28.46
C GLY A 289 -8.21 -21.56 -28.14
N ASP A 290 -6.93 -21.75 -28.53
CA ASP A 290 -6.09 -22.88 -28.12
C ASP A 290 -5.13 -22.45 -27.00
N TRP A 291 -5.41 -22.87 -25.76
CA TRP A 291 -4.58 -22.59 -24.58
C TRP A 291 -3.77 -23.79 -24.09
N ARG A 292 -3.96 -24.96 -24.70
CA ARG A 292 -3.38 -26.22 -24.20
C ARG A 292 -1.89 -26.28 -24.48
N SER A 293 -1.07 -26.64 -23.51
CA SER A 293 0.37 -26.86 -23.69
C SER A 293 0.69 -28.21 -24.33
N LYS A 294 -0.15 -29.23 -24.09
CA LYS A 294 -0.02 -30.59 -24.63
C LYS A 294 -1.36 -31.12 -25.12
N ASP A 295 -1.32 -32.13 -25.97
CA ASP A 295 -2.53 -32.84 -26.35
C ASP A 295 -3.08 -33.64 -25.16
N PRO A 296 -4.41 -33.69 -25.02
CA PRO A 296 -5.05 -34.53 -24.01
C PRO A 296 -4.74 -36.01 -24.29
N ASP A 297 -4.52 -36.79 -23.21
CA ASP A 297 -4.34 -38.23 -23.31
C ASP A 297 -5.63 -38.87 -23.85
N PRO A 298 -5.60 -39.64 -24.96
CA PRO A 298 -6.78 -40.30 -25.50
C PRO A 298 -7.51 -41.17 -24.47
N ARG A 299 -6.80 -41.71 -23.48
CA ARG A 299 -7.37 -42.56 -22.43
C ARG A 299 -8.16 -41.81 -21.36
N LYS A 300 -8.01 -40.49 -21.26
CA LYS A 300 -8.75 -39.64 -20.33
C LYS A 300 -9.99 -38.98 -20.96
N GLN A 301 -10.21 -39.19 -22.26
CA GLN A 301 -11.33 -38.60 -23.00
C GLN A 301 -12.69 -39.29 -22.74
N GLU A 302 -12.70 -40.55 -22.31
CA GLU A 302 -13.96 -41.30 -22.07
C GLU A 302 -14.61 -40.96 -20.71
N ASP A 303 -13.83 -40.56 -19.70
CA ASP A 303 -14.34 -40.26 -18.35
C ASP A 303 -14.55 -38.75 -18.07
N GLU A 304 -13.94 -37.89 -18.86
CA GLU A 304 -14.07 -36.43 -18.72
C GLU A 304 -14.73 -35.87 -19.97
N GLY A 305 -16.07 -35.79 -19.95
CA GLY A 305 -16.82 -34.92 -20.86
C GLY A 305 -16.11 -33.58 -20.98
N ALA A 306 -16.08 -33.02 -22.19
CA ALA A 306 -15.21 -31.96 -22.70
C ALA A 306 -15.24 -30.58 -21.98
N GLU A 307 -15.53 -30.54 -20.68
CA GLU A 307 -15.96 -29.39 -19.89
C GLU A 307 -15.09 -29.09 -18.66
N LYS A 308 -14.12 -29.96 -18.28
CA LYS A 308 -13.36 -29.76 -17.03
C LYS A 308 -11.91 -29.30 -17.16
N ASN A 309 -11.34 -29.26 -18.36
CA ASN A 309 -9.94 -28.85 -18.56
C ASN A 309 -9.79 -27.37 -18.96
N GLY A 310 -10.38 -26.49 -18.15
CA GLY A 310 -10.20 -25.03 -18.20
C GLY A 310 -9.01 -24.58 -17.33
N ALA A 311 -8.16 -23.72 -17.88
CA ALA A 311 -6.86 -23.30 -17.33
C ALA A 311 -6.90 -22.78 -15.87
N TRP A 312 -5.81 -23.00 -15.13
CA TRP A 312 -5.62 -22.67 -13.71
C TRP A 312 -5.63 -21.16 -13.37
N TRP A 313 -5.87 -20.30 -14.37
CA TRP A 313 -5.91 -18.83 -14.24
C TRP A 313 -7.33 -18.27 -14.45
N GLN A 314 -8.36 -19.14 -14.48
CA GLN A 314 -9.74 -18.71 -14.75
C GLN A 314 -10.49 -18.35 -13.47
N PRO A 315 -10.96 -17.09 -13.33
CA PRO A 315 -11.89 -16.74 -12.27
C PRO A 315 -13.20 -17.52 -12.42
N TRP A 316 -13.60 -18.23 -11.36
CA TRP A 316 -14.79 -19.09 -11.32
C TRP A 316 -16.09 -18.39 -11.77
N TRP A 317 -16.17 -17.05 -11.66
CA TRP A 317 -17.32 -16.25 -12.04
C TRP A 317 -17.53 -16.15 -13.57
N LEU A 318 -16.48 -16.23 -14.39
CA LEU A 318 -16.61 -16.30 -15.86
C LEU A 318 -17.22 -17.64 -16.30
N SER A 319 -16.81 -18.74 -15.66
CA SER A 319 -17.41 -20.07 -15.86
C SER A 319 -18.84 -20.15 -15.31
N TRP A 320 -19.16 -19.38 -14.26
CA TRP A 320 -20.51 -19.24 -13.73
C TRP A 320 -21.44 -18.43 -14.66
N LEU A 321 -20.97 -17.29 -15.20
CA LEU A 321 -21.70 -16.51 -16.22
C LEU A 321 -21.94 -17.33 -17.49
N TRP A 322 -20.97 -18.18 -17.87
CA TRP A 322 -21.11 -19.13 -18.98
C TRP A 322 -22.23 -20.15 -18.74
N ARG A 323 -22.26 -20.81 -17.58
CA ARG A 323 -23.32 -21.77 -17.20
C ARG A 323 -24.72 -21.14 -17.22
N ARG A 324 -24.83 -19.87 -16.82
CA ARG A 324 -26.10 -19.13 -16.81
C ARG A 324 -26.55 -18.71 -18.22
N SER A 325 -25.59 -18.48 -19.12
CA SER A 325 -25.84 -18.17 -20.54
C SER A 325 -26.43 -19.35 -21.32
N GLU A 326 -26.16 -20.59 -20.91
CA GLU A 326 -26.60 -21.84 -21.57
C GLU A 326 -28.00 -22.33 -21.17
N GLY A 327 -28.58 -21.80 -20.09
CA GLY A 327 -29.93 -22.17 -19.61
C GLY A 327 -31.06 -21.83 -20.61
N LYS A 328 -31.99 -22.78 -20.80
CA LYS A 328 -33.12 -22.73 -21.75
C LYS A 328 -34.26 -21.76 -21.38
N ASN A 329 -34.25 -21.10 -20.22
CA ASN A 329 -35.30 -20.14 -19.82
C ASN A 329 -34.70 -18.74 -19.64
N ARG A 330 -35.16 -17.77 -20.45
CA ARG A 330 -34.65 -16.39 -20.43
C ARG A 330 -35.72 -15.37 -20.07
N ASN A 331 -35.36 -14.45 -19.17
CA ASN A 331 -35.97 -13.13 -19.05
C ASN A 331 -35.01 -12.10 -19.71
N PRO A 332 -35.44 -11.29 -20.69
CA PRO A 332 -34.53 -10.46 -21.49
C PRO A 332 -33.81 -9.33 -20.72
N ARG A 333 -34.32 -8.94 -19.54
CA ARG A 333 -33.83 -7.76 -18.79
C ARG A 333 -32.56 -7.99 -17.97
N ASP A 334 -32.18 -9.24 -17.69
CA ASP A 334 -31.01 -9.54 -16.84
C ASP A 334 -29.66 -9.37 -17.56
N PHE A 335 -29.68 -9.22 -18.89
CA PHE A 335 -28.49 -9.40 -19.73
C PHE A 335 -28.01 -8.14 -20.44
N GLU A 336 -28.82 -7.08 -20.53
CA GLU A 336 -28.39 -5.78 -21.09
C GLU A 336 -27.43 -5.02 -20.17
N MET A 337 -27.44 -5.34 -18.87
CA MET A 337 -26.66 -4.60 -17.87
C MET A 337 -25.23 -5.12 -17.68
N VAL A 338 -24.92 -6.38 -18.01
CA VAL A 338 -23.65 -7.00 -17.58
C VAL A 338 -22.52 -6.87 -18.62
N GLY A 339 -22.83 -6.87 -19.92
CA GLY A 339 -21.82 -6.75 -20.99
C GLY A 339 -21.30 -5.32 -21.17
N SER A 340 -22.21 -4.34 -21.14
CA SER A 340 -21.86 -2.93 -21.31
C SER A 340 -21.18 -2.34 -20.07
N LEU A 341 -21.58 -2.75 -18.86
CA LEU A 341 -20.91 -2.32 -17.62
C LEU A 341 -19.55 -2.98 -17.42
N GLY A 342 -19.28 -4.18 -17.94
CA GLY A 342 -17.97 -4.82 -17.80
C GLY A 342 -16.88 -4.11 -18.61
N VAL A 343 -17.20 -3.69 -19.83
CA VAL A 343 -16.28 -2.93 -20.70
C VAL A 343 -16.16 -1.47 -20.24
N LEU A 344 -17.26 -0.86 -19.75
CA LEU A 344 -17.17 0.44 -19.09
C LEU A 344 -16.39 0.34 -17.78
N LEU A 345 -16.59 -0.69 -16.93
CA LEU A 345 -15.85 -0.83 -15.68
C LEU A 345 -14.37 -1.04 -15.93
N LEU A 346 -13.95 -1.79 -16.95
CA LEU A 346 -12.53 -2.00 -17.21
C LEU A 346 -11.87 -0.72 -17.76
N ALA A 347 -12.55 0.00 -18.66
CA ALA A 347 -12.11 1.30 -19.16
C ALA A 347 -12.12 2.38 -18.05
N VAL A 348 -13.11 2.33 -17.15
CA VAL A 348 -13.24 3.22 -15.99
C VAL A 348 -12.19 2.85 -14.93
N LEU A 349 -11.94 1.59 -14.62
CA LEU A 349 -10.90 1.16 -13.68
C LEU A 349 -9.48 1.47 -14.18
N LEU A 350 -9.23 1.36 -15.49
CA LEU A 350 -7.98 1.81 -16.12
C LEU A 350 -7.88 3.35 -16.18
N SER A 351 -9.00 4.06 -16.29
CA SER A 351 -9.04 5.53 -16.23
C SER A 351 -8.95 6.07 -14.80
N PHE A 352 -9.46 5.34 -13.79
CA PHE A 352 -9.39 5.70 -12.37
C PHE A 352 -7.99 5.53 -11.78
N HIS A 353 -7.12 4.74 -12.42
CA HIS A 353 -5.70 4.72 -12.06
C HIS A 353 -4.90 5.91 -12.61
N VAL A 354 -5.46 6.72 -13.52
CA VAL A 354 -4.71 7.84 -14.13
C VAL A 354 -5.48 9.17 -14.23
N SER A 355 -6.70 9.26 -13.70
CA SER A 355 -7.45 10.51 -13.67
C SER A 355 -8.13 10.73 -12.32
N SER A 356 -7.39 11.36 -11.40
CA SER A 356 -7.98 12.05 -10.25
C SER A 356 -8.58 13.39 -10.70
N SER A 357 -9.91 13.37 -10.85
CA SER A 357 -10.88 14.48 -10.66
C SER A 357 -11.16 15.45 -11.84
N PRO A 358 -12.32 16.16 -11.87
CA PRO A 358 -13.55 16.02 -11.06
C PRO A 358 -14.88 16.06 -11.88
N SER A 359 -16.00 15.60 -11.29
CA SER A 359 -17.28 16.34 -11.24
C SER A 359 -18.37 15.61 -10.42
N THR A 360 -18.74 16.24 -9.30
CA THR A 360 -20.06 16.29 -8.62
C THR A 360 -20.95 15.04 -8.58
N TYR A 361 -21.07 14.35 -7.43
CA TYR A 361 -22.32 13.68 -7.04
C TYR A 361 -22.55 13.57 -5.52
N SER A 362 -23.84 13.64 -5.19
CA SER A 362 -24.47 13.58 -3.87
C SER A 362 -23.96 12.45 -2.97
N LEU A 363 -23.80 12.80 -1.68
CA LEU A 363 -23.52 11.90 -0.56
C LEU A 363 -24.62 10.84 -0.42
N THR A 364 -24.47 9.71 -1.10
CA THR A 364 -25.17 8.46 -0.78
C THR A 364 -24.25 7.53 0.00
N SER A 365 -24.85 6.84 0.97
CA SER A 365 -24.23 6.07 2.04
C SER A 365 -23.63 4.73 1.58
N SER A 366 -22.73 4.72 0.60
CA SER A 366 -22.02 3.49 0.26
C SER A 366 -21.08 3.08 1.41
N PRO A 367 -21.02 1.82 1.84
CA PRO A 367 -20.10 1.37 2.88
C PRO A 367 -18.64 1.55 2.41
N LEU A 368 -17.72 1.85 3.34
CA LEU A 368 -16.28 1.86 3.05
C LEU A 368 -15.88 0.47 2.54
N PRO A 369 -15.07 0.37 1.46
CA PRO A 369 -14.68 -0.92 0.89
C PRO A 369 -14.10 -1.85 1.95
N THR A 370 -14.54 -3.10 1.94
CA THR A 370 -13.96 -4.18 2.76
C THR A 370 -12.57 -4.49 2.23
N HIS A 371 -11.57 -4.55 3.11
CA HIS A 371 -10.24 -5.02 2.76
C HIS A 371 -10.35 -6.43 2.20
N VAL A 372 -10.02 -6.61 0.92
CA VAL A 372 -9.92 -7.93 0.29
C VAL A 372 -8.45 -8.32 0.41
N PRO A 373 -8.12 -9.40 1.14
CA PRO A 373 -6.74 -9.82 1.29
C PRO A 373 -6.13 -10.13 -0.08
N THR A 374 -4.89 -9.69 -0.31
CA THR A 374 -4.15 -10.03 -1.53
C THR A 374 -3.61 -11.46 -1.46
N ASP A 375 -3.32 -12.08 -2.61
CA ASP A 375 -2.70 -13.40 -2.65
C ASP A 375 -1.32 -13.37 -1.96
N GLU A 376 -0.59 -12.24 -2.09
CA GLU A 376 0.69 -12.01 -1.43
C GLU A 376 0.60 -11.98 0.11
N GLU A 377 -0.43 -11.33 0.67
CA GLU A 377 -0.68 -11.30 2.12
C GLU A 377 -0.98 -12.70 2.67
N LEU A 378 -1.72 -13.50 1.89
CA LEU A 378 -2.04 -14.87 2.26
C LEU A 378 -0.79 -15.77 2.20
N ASP A 379 0.03 -15.63 1.17
CA ASP A 379 1.27 -16.40 0.97
C ASP A 379 2.33 -16.09 2.03
N LEU A 380 2.51 -14.82 2.40
CA LEU A 380 3.43 -14.40 3.47
C LEU A 380 2.87 -14.65 4.87
N GLY A 381 1.59 -14.99 4.95
CA GLY A 381 0.93 -15.20 6.20
C GLY A 381 0.83 -13.93 7.06
N HIS A 382 0.47 -12.81 6.45
CA HIS A 382 0.21 -11.55 7.16
C HIS A 382 -1.15 -11.59 7.89
N PRO A 383 -1.28 -11.01 9.10
CA PRO A 383 -2.58 -10.79 9.75
C PRO A 383 -3.42 -9.76 8.99
N LEU A 384 -4.72 -10.04 8.84
CA LEU A 384 -5.64 -9.20 8.05
C LEU A 384 -6.36 -8.13 8.86
N PHE A 385 -6.32 -8.23 10.20
CA PHE A 385 -6.94 -7.28 11.13
C PHE A 385 -8.43 -6.99 10.87
N LEU A 386 -9.20 -7.98 10.40
CA LEU A 386 -10.59 -7.78 9.96
C LEU A 386 -11.48 -7.15 11.04
N GLU A 387 -11.43 -7.65 12.28
CA GLU A 387 -12.20 -7.08 13.41
C GLU A 387 -11.77 -5.64 13.74
N VAL A 388 -10.46 -5.35 13.71
CA VAL A 388 -9.92 -4.01 13.98
C VAL A 388 -10.39 -3.02 12.90
N ARG A 389 -10.33 -3.43 11.63
CA ARG A 389 -10.81 -2.64 10.49
C ARG A 389 -12.32 -2.42 10.54
N GLU A 390 -13.09 -3.33 11.12
CA GLU A 390 -14.52 -3.14 11.36
C GLU A 390 -14.77 -2.09 12.45
N ILE A 391 -14.02 -2.15 13.56
CA ILE A 391 -14.07 -1.13 14.62
C ILE A 391 -13.70 0.25 14.06
N GLU A 392 -12.62 0.36 13.30
CA GLU A 392 -12.19 1.60 12.66
C GLU A 392 -13.28 2.18 11.74
N ARG A 393 -13.88 1.35 10.88
CA ARG A 393 -15.00 1.78 10.00
C ARG A 393 -16.25 2.17 10.80
N GLY A 394 -16.43 1.61 11.99
CA GLY A 394 -17.54 1.87 12.89
C GLY A 394 -17.42 3.16 13.73
N LEU A 395 -16.28 3.86 13.70
CA LEU A 395 -16.08 5.10 14.44
C LEU A 395 -17.17 6.14 14.11
N VAL A 396 -17.63 6.88 15.12
CA VAL A 396 -18.80 7.79 15.01
C VAL A 396 -18.60 8.85 13.91
N GLN A 397 -17.38 9.39 13.81
CA GLN A 397 -17.00 10.36 12.78
C GLN A 397 -16.88 9.78 11.37
N HIS A 398 -16.88 8.45 11.22
CA HIS A 398 -16.94 7.73 9.94
C HIS A 398 -18.37 7.39 9.52
N GLN A 399 -19.40 7.91 10.20
CA GLN A 399 -20.80 7.69 9.84
C GLN A 399 -21.39 8.86 9.04
N VAL A 400 -22.34 8.56 8.14
CA VAL A 400 -23.03 9.55 7.28
C VAL A 400 -24.44 9.83 7.84
N GLY A 401 -24.96 11.05 7.66
CA GLY A 401 -26.36 11.39 7.94
C GLY A 401 -26.58 12.11 9.27
N ARG A 402 -27.68 11.81 9.99
CA ARG A 402 -28.08 12.51 11.22
C ARG A 402 -26.99 12.46 12.32
N TRP A 403 -26.19 11.39 12.35
CA TRP A 403 -25.08 11.18 13.28
C TRP A 403 -23.83 12.01 12.95
N ALA A 404 -23.73 12.54 11.74
CA ALA A 404 -22.67 13.48 11.34
C ALA A 404 -23.00 14.95 11.67
N LYS A 405 -24.26 15.26 12.07
CA LYS A 405 -24.67 16.63 12.42
C LYS A 405 -24.03 17.03 13.75
N GLY A 406 -22.89 17.70 13.68
CA GLY A 406 -22.18 18.25 14.84
C GLY A 406 -20.66 18.26 14.69
N PHE A 407 -20.10 17.37 13.86
CA PHE A 407 -18.65 17.30 13.65
C PHE A 407 -18.19 18.27 12.57
N ARG A 408 -17.32 19.22 12.93
CA ARG A 408 -16.61 20.09 11.97
C ARG A 408 -15.73 19.23 11.07
N ARG A 409 -15.85 19.39 9.75
CA ARG A 409 -15.02 18.68 8.76
C ARG A 409 -13.76 19.48 8.47
N ARG A 410 -12.85 19.57 9.44
CA ARG A 410 -11.53 20.15 9.23
C ARG A 410 -10.51 19.09 9.60
N TYR A 411 -9.74 18.60 8.66
CA TYR A 411 -8.68 17.63 8.94
C TYR A 411 -7.35 18.05 8.32
N VAL A 412 -6.29 17.44 8.84
CA VAL A 412 -4.92 17.62 8.36
C VAL A 412 -4.28 16.24 8.20
N TYR A 413 -3.70 16.01 7.03
CA TYR A 413 -3.01 14.78 6.68
C TYR A 413 -1.52 15.01 6.48
N PHE A 414 -0.69 14.16 7.09
CA PHE A 414 0.76 14.17 7.02
C PHE A 414 1.26 12.92 6.26
N PRO A 415 1.32 12.94 4.91
CA PRO A 415 1.79 11.80 4.12
C PRO A 415 3.27 11.43 4.29
N TRP A 416 4.11 12.33 4.83
CA TRP A 416 5.56 12.17 4.95
C TRP A 416 6.03 11.91 6.38
N GLU A 417 5.21 11.21 7.17
CA GLU A 417 5.63 10.72 8.48
C GLU A 417 6.83 9.78 8.36
N ALA A 418 7.63 9.66 9.42
CA ALA A 418 8.81 8.83 9.45
C ALA A 418 8.49 7.41 8.96
N TRP A 419 9.32 6.92 8.04
CA TRP A 419 9.16 5.60 7.41
C TRP A 419 10.48 4.84 7.45
N GLY A 420 10.42 3.51 7.31
CA GLY A 420 11.62 2.67 7.32
C GLY A 420 12.35 2.59 8.67
N THR A 421 11.73 3.08 9.75
CA THR A 421 12.21 2.95 11.13
C THR A 421 11.22 2.13 11.98
N GLY A 422 11.62 1.75 13.20
CA GLY A 422 10.75 1.02 14.12
C GLY A 422 9.52 1.83 14.52
N TRP A 423 8.39 1.13 14.76
CA TRP A 423 7.08 1.73 15.07
C TRP A 423 7.14 2.83 16.15
N ASN A 424 7.95 2.65 17.19
CA ASN A 424 8.06 3.60 18.29
C ASN A 424 8.48 5.02 17.85
N ASN A 425 9.35 5.15 16.85
CA ASN A 425 9.75 6.46 16.32
C ASN A 425 8.59 7.12 15.57
N VAL A 426 7.92 6.34 14.71
CA VAL A 426 6.74 6.79 13.96
C VAL A 426 5.63 7.22 14.91
N PHE A 427 5.41 6.44 15.97
CA PHE A 427 4.37 6.69 16.95
C PHE A 427 4.60 7.98 17.76
N GLN A 428 5.86 8.33 18.09
CA GLN A 428 6.17 9.62 18.73
C GLN A 428 5.75 10.80 17.84
N GLU A 429 6.09 10.72 16.55
CA GLU A 429 5.72 11.74 15.57
C GLU A 429 4.20 11.82 15.39
N GLN A 430 3.51 10.69 15.30
CA GLN A 430 2.05 10.63 15.16
C GLN A 430 1.32 11.25 16.36
N LEU A 431 1.84 11.07 17.58
CA LEU A 431 1.31 11.74 18.77
C LEU A 431 1.50 13.26 18.68
N LEU A 432 2.67 13.76 18.25
CA LEU A 432 2.89 15.19 18.07
C LEU A 432 2.04 15.77 16.94
N ASN A 433 1.90 15.07 15.81
CA ASN A 433 1.00 15.47 14.71
C ASN A 433 -0.46 15.47 15.16
N THR A 434 -0.87 14.53 16.02
CA THR A 434 -2.20 14.54 16.65
C THR A 434 -2.39 15.78 17.53
N HIS A 435 -1.39 16.12 18.34
CA HIS A 435 -1.42 17.31 19.19
C HIS A 435 -1.43 18.61 18.37
N LEU A 436 -0.63 18.68 17.30
CA LEU A 436 -0.65 19.78 16.35
C LEU A 436 -2.03 19.96 15.72
N ALA A 437 -2.65 18.87 15.24
CA ALA A 437 -4.01 18.89 14.71
C ALA A 437 -5.01 19.40 15.77
N TYR A 438 -4.91 18.91 17.01
CA TYR A 438 -5.71 19.37 18.13
C TYR A 438 -5.57 20.89 18.34
N LEU A 439 -4.36 21.43 18.38
CA LEU A 439 -4.10 22.87 18.51
C LEU A 439 -4.61 23.66 17.30
N ALA A 440 -4.57 23.07 16.10
CA ALA A 440 -5.03 23.69 14.86
C ALA A 440 -6.57 23.71 14.69
N ASP A 441 -7.35 23.16 15.64
CA ASP A 441 -8.80 22.90 15.49
C ASP A 441 -9.10 22.03 14.25
N ARG A 442 -8.27 21.00 14.06
CA ARG A 442 -8.34 20.03 12.96
C ARG A 442 -8.30 18.59 13.51
N GLY A 443 -8.91 17.68 12.80
CA GLY A 443 -8.80 16.25 13.06
C GLY A 443 -7.54 15.71 12.41
N TYR A 444 -6.81 14.87 13.12
CA TYR A 444 -5.64 14.18 12.59
C TYR A 444 -6.06 13.05 11.66
N VAL A 445 -5.45 12.95 10.49
CA VAL A 445 -5.68 11.84 9.56
C VAL A 445 -4.67 10.74 9.85
N PHE A 446 -5.10 9.67 10.50
CA PHE A 446 -4.24 8.56 10.88
C PHE A 446 -4.14 7.52 9.75
N VAL A 447 -2.94 6.94 9.62
CA VAL A 447 -2.59 5.94 8.59
C VAL A 447 -2.21 4.60 9.23
N ASP A 448 -2.12 3.57 8.40
CA ASP A 448 -1.55 2.29 8.81
C ASP A 448 -0.04 2.43 9.02
N TYR A 449 0.50 1.70 9.99
CA TYR A 449 1.93 1.49 10.09
C TYR A 449 2.37 0.44 9.07
N ILE A 450 3.35 0.80 8.24
CA ILE A 450 3.95 -0.08 7.24
C ILE A 450 5.21 -0.70 7.87
N ALA A 451 5.10 -1.94 8.33
CA ALA A 451 6.17 -2.63 9.03
C ALA A 451 7.16 -3.28 8.04
N ARG A 452 8.45 -2.96 8.21
CA ARG A 452 9.57 -3.57 7.49
C ARG A 452 10.27 -4.55 8.43
N ASP A 453 10.65 -5.73 7.91
CA ASP A 453 11.38 -6.76 8.66
C ASP A 453 10.76 -6.99 10.07
N HIS A 454 9.49 -7.43 10.12
CA HIS A 454 8.69 -7.52 11.34
C HIS A 454 8.39 -8.98 11.74
N PRO A 455 9.33 -9.68 12.42
CA PRO A 455 9.14 -11.06 12.85
C PRO A 455 7.86 -11.26 13.67
N PRO A 456 7.18 -12.42 13.55
CA PRO A 456 7.53 -13.56 12.71
C PRO A 456 7.05 -13.42 11.26
N PHE A 457 6.60 -12.24 10.83
CA PHE A 457 6.00 -12.04 9.51
C PHE A 457 7.07 -11.70 8.48
N PRO A 458 7.32 -12.59 7.50
CA PRO A 458 8.28 -12.31 6.44
C PRO A 458 7.75 -11.20 5.53
N ASP A 459 8.65 -10.37 5.01
CA ASP A 459 8.31 -9.29 4.07
C ASP A 459 8.73 -9.61 2.63
N THR A 460 9.29 -10.80 2.38
CA THR A 460 9.87 -11.18 1.09
C THR A 460 9.26 -12.49 0.59
N LEU A 461 8.65 -12.46 -0.60
CA LEU A 461 8.05 -13.61 -1.27
C LEU A 461 9.15 -14.55 -1.83
N GLY A 462 8.78 -15.80 -2.13
CA GLY A 462 9.72 -16.80 -2.68
C GLY A 462 10.38 -16.39 -4.02
N ASN A 463 9.83 -15.40 -4.72
CA ASN A 463 10.38 -14.84 -5.96
C ASN A 463 11.32 -13.62 -5.73
N GLY A 464 11.59 -13.24 -4.48
CA GLY A 464 12.44 -12.11 -4.10
C GLY A 464 11.75 -10.73 -4.06
N THR A 465 10.43 -10.65 -4.34
CA THR A 465 9.66 -9.40 -4.25
C THR A 465 9.31 -9.09 -2.80
N ARG A 466 9.43 -7.82 -2.38
CA ARG A 466 9.02 -7.39 -1.03
C ARG A 466 7.55 -6.97 -0.97
N HIS A 467 6.84 -7.43 0.05
CA HIS A 467 5.49 -7.03 0.41
C HIS A 467 5.44 -6.77 1.93
N HIS A 468 5.19 -5.53 2.31
CA HIS A 468 5.26 -5.08 3.70
C HIS A 468 3.96 -5.35 4.46
N LEU A 469 4.04 -5.53 5.77
CA LEU A 469 2.87 -5.74 6.61
C LEU A 469 2.23 -4.40 6.95
N HIS A 470 0.92 -4.27 6.68
CA HIS A 470 0.13 -3.07 7.02
C HIS A 470 -0.66 -3.29 8.31
N ILE A 471 -0.34 -2.53 9.35
CA ILE A 471 -0.97 -2.63 10.67
C ILE A 471 -1.83 -1.38 10.91
N PRO A 472 -3.16 -1.52 11.10
CA PRO A 472 -4.04 -0.37 11.34
C PRO A 472 -3.65 0.39 12.61
N MET A 473 -3.78 1.72 12.62
CA MET A 473 -3.56 2.52 13.83
C MET A 473 -4.41 2.03 15.01
N ASN A 474 -5.65 1.63 14.73
CA ASN A 474 -6.57 1.09 15.72
C ASN A 474 -6.18 -0.28 16.28
N ALA A 475 -5.16 -0.95 15.71
CA ALA A 475 -4.55 -2.14 16.31
C ALA A 475 -3.62 -1.77 17.48
N PHE A 476 -3.07 -0.55 17.50
CA PHE A 476 -2.20 -0.06 18.57
C PHE A 476 -2.96 0.76 19.63
N THR A 477 -3.76 1.74 19.18
CA THR A 477 -4.41 2.71 20.07
C THR A 477 -5.89 2.94 19.71
N SER A 478 -6.71 3.26 20.70
CA SER A 478 -8.10 3.71 20.52
C SER A 478 -8.33 5.12 21.08
N GLY A 479 -7.27 5.82 21.48
CA GLY A 479 -7.31 7.23 21.87
C GLY A 479 -7.49 8.18 20.66
N PRO A 480 -7.38 9.50 20.86
CA PRO A 480 -7.58 10.48 19.79
C PRO A 480 -6.73 10.28 18.53
N THR A 481 -5.49 9.79 18.68
CA THR A 481 -4.60 9.45 17.55
C THR A 481 -5.19 8.36 16.66
N GLY A 482 -5.96 7.42 17.23
CA GLY A 482 -6.75 6.41 16.49
C GLY A 482 -8.21 6.83 16.25
N GLY A 483 -8.54 8.12 16.32
CA GLY A 483 -9.90 8.63 16.12
C GLY A 483 -10.83 8.48 17.33
N GLY A 484 -10.29 8.20 18.51
CA GLY A 484 -11.04 8.18 19.77
C GLY A 484 -11.56 9.55 20.20
N SER A 485 -12.30 9.57 21.32
CA SER A 485 -12.79 10.82 21.93
C SER A 485 -11.64 11.61 22.57
N TRP A 486 -11.76 12.94 22.56
CA TRP A 486 -10.88 13.86 23.31
C TRP A 486 -11.12 13.84 24.85
N GLY A 487 -11.92 12.91 25.37
CA GLY A 487 -12.04 12.66 26.82
C GLY A 487 -12.99 13.58 27.60
N HIS A 488 -13.62 14.58 26.97
CA HIS A 488 -14.63 15.40 27.64
C HIS A 488 -15.90 14.59 27.92
N THR A 489 -16.36 14.59 29.18
CA THR A 489 -17.50 13.83 29.72
C THR A 489 -18.85 14.13 29.06
N GLN A 490 -18.89 15.11 28.16
CA GLN A 490 -19.94 15.30 27.18
C GLN A 490 -19.27 15.55 25.83
N ASP A 491 -19.67 14.79 24.82
CA ASP A 491 -19.19 14.85 23.43
C ASP A 491 -19.58 16.14 22.69
N ASN A 492 -19.73 17.25 23.43
CA ASN A 492 -20.04 18.59 22.97
C ASN A 492 -18.79 19.36 22.51
N SER A 493 -17.61 18.72 22.49
CA SER A 493 -16.43 19.32 21.90
C SER A 493 -16.69 19.56 20.41
N THR A 494 -16.67 20.83 20.00
CA THR A 494 -16.78 21.24 18.59
C THR A 494 -15.54 20.87 17.78
N ARG A 495 -14.47 20.41 18.44
CA ARG A 495 -13.20 20.07 17.78
C ARG A 495 -13.34 18.79 16.96
N PRO A 496 -12.82 18.75 15.72
CA PRO A 496 -12.87 17.54 14.91
C PRO A 496 -12.10 16.39 15.56
N ARG A 497 -12.63 15.17 15.44
CA ARG A 497 -11.92 13.94 15.81
C ARG A 497 -11.02 13.48 14.67
N GLY A 498 -9.99 12.71 15.00
CA GLY A 498 -9.15 12.07 14.00
C GLY A 498 -9.95 11.08 13.13
N VAL A 499 -9.53 10.93 11.88
CA VAL A 499 -10.18 10.05 10.90
C VAL A 499 -9.16 9.17 10.22
N SER A 500 -9.59 7.97 9.81
CA SER A 500 -8.75 7.08 9.01
C SER A 500 -8.42 7.73 7.68
N HIS A 501 -7.26 7.44 7.12
CA HIS A 501 -6.89 7.86 5.76
C HIS A 501 -7.93 7.41 4.71
N ALA A 502 -8.54 6.22 4.88
CA ALA A 502 -9.61 5.75 4.02
C ALA A 502 -10.86 6.67 4.07
N TRP A 503 -11.23 7.13 5.26
CA TRP A 503 -12.32 8.09 5.43
C TRP A 503 -11.96 9.48 4.91
N TRP A 504 -10.74 9.95 5.20
CA TRP A 504 -10.22 11.19 4.64
C TRP A 504 -10.32 11.18 3.11
N ASN A 505 -9.81 10.14 2.43
CA ASN A 505 -9.91 10.04 0.97
C ASN A 505 -11.37 10.07 0.50
N ARG A 506 -12.28 9.41 1.22
CA ARG A 506 -13.70 9.45 0.90
C ARG A 506 -14.29 10.86 0.98
N VAL A 507 -13.91 11.67 1.96
CA VAL A 507 -14.52 12.99 2.19
C VAL A 507 -13.73 14.15 1.58
N CYS A 508 -12.43 14.00 1.35
CA CYS A 508 -11.52 15.07 0.94
C CYS A 508 -10.93 14.90 -0.46
N ALA A 509 -11.09 13.74 -1.12
CA ALA A 509 -10.56 13.54 -2.47
C ALA A 509 -11.02 14.64 -3.43
N GLY A 510 -10.05 15.27 -4.09
CA GLY A 510 -10.28 16.39 -5.03
C GLY A 510 -10.59 17.75 -4.38
N ARG A 511 -10.55 17.85 -3.04
CA ARG A 511 -10.75 19.10 -2.27
C ARG A 511 -9.60 19.41 -1.31
N GLU A 512 -8.56 18.60 -1.30
CA GLU A 512 -7.38 18.80 -0.46
C GLU A 512 -6.52 19.96 -0.99
N VAL A 513 -6.02 20.78 -0.07
CA VAL A 513 -5.02 21.81 -0.35
C VAL A 513 -3.68 21.35 0.20
N GLU A 514 -2.69 21.30 -0.68
CA GLU A 514 -1.33 20.91 -0.34
C GLU A 514 -0.54 22.12 0.15
N ILE A 515 0.12 21.97 1.29
CA ILE A 515 1.09 22.94 1.82
C ILE A 515 2.43 22.24 2.03
N SER A 516 3.51 22.93 1.69
CA SER A 516 4.88 22.37 1.72
C SER A 516 5.57 22.73 3.04
N THR A 517 6.14 21.75 3.73
CA THR A 517 6.83 21.95 5.02
C THR A 517 7.96 22.98 4.94
N PRO A 518 8.89 22.92 3.96
CA PRO A 518 9.92 23.95 3.79
C PRO A 518 9.35 25.36 3.61
N ARG A 519 8.26 25.51 2.83
CA ARG A 519 7.64 26.83 2.58
C ARG A 519 6.98 27.40 3.83
N VAL A 520 6.27 26.57 4.60
CA VAL A 520 5.67 27.00 5.86
C VAL A 520 6.75 27.38 6.86
N ASN A 521 7.83 26.59 6.93
CA ASN A 521 8.96 26.91 7.80
C ASN A 521 9.59 28.25 7.43
N GLU A 522 9.81 28.54 6.15
CA GLU A 522 10.33 29.83 5.68
C GLU A 522 9.36 30.99 5.99
N GLU A 523 8.07 30.84 5.64
CA GLU A 523 7.03 31.88 5.84
C GLU A 523 6.86 32.26 7.32
N PHE A 524 6.95 31.28 8.21
CA PHE A 524 6.80 31.47 9.66
C PHE A 524 8.14 31.58 10.39
N GLY A 525 9.27 31.71 9.67
CA GLY A 525 10.61 31.87 10.25
C GLY A 525 11.05 30.72 11.17
N ILE A 526 10.57 29.50 10.92
CA ILE A 526 10.91 28.29 11.65
C ILE A 526 12.25 27.77 11.11
N GLY A 527 13.29 27.89 11.91
CA GLY A 527 14.63 27.43 11.57
C GLY A 527 15.24 26.57 12.67
N ASP A 528 16.56 26.45 12.64
CA ASP A 528 17.31 25.64 13.60
C ASP A 528 17.34 26.26 15.01
N ALA A 529 17.27 27.59 15.14
CA ALA A 529 17.18 28.27 16.43
C ALA A 529 15.79 28.21 17.07
N THR A 530 14.75 27.81 16.32
CA THR A 530 13.37 27.79 16.81
C THR A 530 13.18 26.65 17.82
N SER A 531 12.65 26.98 18.99
CA SER A 531 12.31 25.98 20.02
C SER A 531 11.20 25.03 19.53
N GLY A 532 11.07 23.85 20.13
CA GLY A 532 10.02 22.90 19.76
C GLY A 532 8.62 23.47 20.00
N MET A 533 8.39 24.16 21.12
CA MET A 533 7.10 24.82 21.42
C MET A 533 6.78 25.90 20.40
N GLU A 534 7.76 26.74 20.04
CA GLU A 534 7.54 27.80 19.06
C GLU A 534 7.24 27.24 17.66
N ARG A 535 7.95 26.18 17.25
CA ARG A 535 7.63 25.43 16.03
C ARG A 535 6.20 24.91 16.06
N MET A 536 5.79 24.26 17.16
CA MET A 536 4.43 23.74 17.36
C MET A 536 3.37 24.85 17.24
N GLN A 537 3.60 25.99 17.89
CA GLN A 537 2.67 27.13 17.89
C GLN A 537 2.53 27.76 16.50
N ARG A 538 3.64 28.01 15.80
CA ARG A 538 3.64 28.60 14.46
C ARG A 538 2.99 27.68 13.42
N TRP A 539 3.26 26.38 13.48
CA TRP A 539 2.55 25.39 12.66
C TRP A 539 1.05 25.33 12.99
N ALA A 540 0.69 25.36 14.28
CA ALA A 540 -0.70 25.38 14.70
C ALA A 540 -1.41 26.65 14.23
N GLU A 541 -0.75 27.82 14.27
CA GLU A 541 -1.26 29.09 13.75
C GLU A 541 -1.53 29.02 12.25
N LYS A 542 -0.56 28.56 11.45
CA LYS A 542 -0.72 28.36 10.00
C LYS A 542 -1.94 27.49 9.70
N LEU A 543 -1.99 26.30 10.30
CA LEU A 543 -3.06 25.34 10.03
C LEU A 543 -4.43 25.81 10.53
N ARG A 544 -4.48 26.52 11.67
CA ARG A 544 -5.71 27.07 12.24
C ARG A 544 -6.30 28.18 11.36
N GLY A 545 -5.45 29.05 10.81
CA GLY A 545 -5.84 30.18 9.96
C GLY A 545 -6.40 29.78 8.59
N MET A 546 -6.01 28.60 8.09
CA MET A 546 -6.49 28.06 6.81
C MET A 546 -7.99 27.75 6.84
N GLN A 547 -8.76 28.25 5.89
CA GLN A 547 -10.22 28.03 5.82
C GLN A 547 -10.60 26.66 5.23
N GLU A 548 -9.64 26.00 4.59
CA GLU A 548 -9.82 24.75 3.88
C GLU A 548 -10.13 23.61 4.86
N GLU A 549 -11.18 22.85 4.54
CA GLU A 549 -11.58 21.65 5.29
C GLU A 549 -10.50 20.58 5.25
N CYS A 550 -9.82 20.44 4.11
CA CYS A 550 -8.89 19.35 3.87
C CYS A 550 -7.50 19.92 3.56
N VAL A 551 -6.57 19.86 4.52
CA VAL A 551 -5.16 20.25 4.32
C VAL A 551 -4.26 19.02 4.30
N LYS A 552 -3.32 18.97 3.36
CA LYS A 552 -2.31 17.92 3.22
C LYS A 552 -0.92 18.53 3.28
N VAL A 553 -0.08 18.05 4.19
CA VAL A 553 1.27 18.58 4.42
C VAL A 553 2.29 17.76 3.64
N VAL A 554 2.90 18.34 2.61
CA VAL A 554 3.82 17.67 1.69
C VAL A 554 5.27 18.13 1.89
N ASP A 555 6.20 17.44 1.24
CA ASP A 555 7.64 17.74 1.26
C ASP A 555 8.29 17.64 2.64
N GLY A 556 7.83 16.71 3.48
CA GLY A 556 8.38 16.42 4.79
C GLY A 556 7.41 16.65 5.94
N SER A 557 7.79 16.19 7.12
CA SER A 557 7.00 16.34 8.35
C SER A 557 7.41 17.59 9.15
N PRO A 558 6.48 18.26 9.84
CA PRO A 558 6.82 19.30 10.81
C PRO A 558 7.74 18.80 11.95
N PHE A 559 7.64 17.51 12.29
CA PHE A 559 8.38 16.86 13.38
C PHE A 559 9.15 15.64 12.86
N ASP A 560 10.03 15.90 11.90
CA ASP A 560 10.88 14.89 11.28
C ASP A 560 11.82 14.17 12.27
N TYR A 561 12.43 13.08 11.82
CA TYR A 561 13.28 12.25 12.67
C TYR A 561 14.41 13.02 13.39
N PRO A 562 15.18 13.91 12.73
CA PRO A 562 16.17 14.77 13.41
C PRO A 562 15.58 15.63 14.53
N PHE A 563 14.37 16.18 14.34
CA PHE A 563 13.68 16.91 15.39
C PHE A 563 13.34 16.00 16.58
N MET A 564 12.83 14.80 16.31
CA MET A 564 12.41 13.83 17.34
C MET A 564 13.54 13.25 18.19
N ILE A 565 14.77 13.21 17.68
CA ILE A 565 15.95 12.75 18.45
C ILE A 565 16.74 13.89 19.11
N SER A 566 16.24 15.13 19.00
CA SER A 566 16.85 16.30 19.64
C SER A 566 16.20 16.59 21.00
N THR A 567 16.72 17.60 21.72
CA THR A 567 16.12 18.11 22.96
C THR A 567 14.91 19.03 22.70
N LYS A 568 14.72 19.49 21.46
CA LYS A 568 13.69 20.48 21.11
C LYS A 568 12.26 20.05 21.47
N PRO A 569 11.81 18.80 21.24
CA PRO A 569 10.44 18.43 21.57
C PRO A 569 10.14 18.46 23.08
N ALA A 570 11.16 18.46 23.96
CA ALA A 570 10.95 18.57 25.41
C ALA A 570 10.25 19.88 25.79
N SER A 571 10.56 20.97 25.08
CA SER A 571 9.88 22.26 25.27
C SER A 571 8.37 22.22 24.98
N ILE A 572 7.89 21.26 24.17
CA ILE A 572 6.45 21.07 23.86
C ILE A 572 5.71 20.43 25.04
N TRP A 573 6.42 19.71 25.91
CA TRP A 573 5.84 18.87 26.96
C TRP A 573 4.77 19.56 27.84
N PRO A 574 4.93 20.81 28.31
CA PRO A 574 3.90 21.45 29.13
C PRO A 574 2.53 21.53 28.44
N SER A 575 2.51 21.68 27.11
CA SER A 575 1.28 21.67 26.30
C SER A 575 0.86 20.26 25.92
N PHE A 576 1.82 19.42 25.51
CA PHE A 576 1.57 18.08 25.00
C PHE A 576 1.18 17.06 26.08
N GLY A 577 1.93 17.00 27.19
CA GLY A 577 1.68 16.11 28.33
C GLY A 577 0.29 16.28 28.95
N ASN A 578 -0.23 17.52 28.94
CA ASN A 578 -1.56 17.86 29.44
C ASN A 578 -2.65 17.84 28.34
N SER A 579 -2.27 17.57 27.09
CA SER A 579 -3.21 17.54 25.97
C SER A 579 -4.12 16.32 26.04
N PRO A 580 -5.39 16.44 25.61
CA PRO A 580 -6.26 15.30 25.31
C PRO A 580 -5.61 14.20 24.46
N THR A 581 -4.62 14.53 23.64
CA THR A 581 -3.84 13.54 22.86
C THR A 581 -3.26 12.44 23.76
N LEU A 582 -2.73 12.80 24.93
CA LEU A 582 -2.19 11.85 25.90
C LEU A 582 -3.18 11.58 27.04
N THR A 583 -3.86 12.58 27.58
CA THR A 583 -4.76 12.37 28.74
C THR A 583 -6.02 11.57 28.39
N ALA A 584 -6.44 11.54 27.12
CA ALA A 584 -7.49 10.65 26.63
C ALA A 584 -6.93 9.45 25.84
N PHE A 585 -5.61 9.21 25.91
CA PHE A 585 -4.99 8.06 25.26
C PHE A 585 -5.49 6.75 25.87
N ALA A 586 -5.71 5.77 25.00
CA ALA A 586 -5.98 4.41 25.40
C ALA A 586 -5.35 3.42 24.42
N TRP A 587 -4.81 2.32 24.92
CA TRP A 587 -4.41 1.17 24.13
C TRP A 587 -5.62 0.52 23.45
N SER A 588 -5.41 -0.07 22.28
CA SER A 588 -6.50 -0.67 21.51
C SER A 588 -7.18 -1.84 22.24
N ALA A 589 -8.40 -2.19 21.80
CA ALA A 589 -9.07 -3.42 22.25
C ALA A 589 -8.21 -4.67 21.99
N LEU A 590 -7.41 -4.68 20.92
CA LEU A 590 -6.50 -5.79 20.57
C LEU A 590 -5.38 -5.94 21.61
N VAL A 591 -4.72 -4.83 21.96
CA VAL A 591 -3.69 -4.78 23.00
C VAL A 591 -4.29 -5.15 24.35
N THR A 592 -5.44 -4.59 24.71
CA THR A 592 -6.11 -4.93 25.98
C THR A 592 -6.50 -6.41 26.04
N ARG A 593 -6.98 -7.00 24.95
CA ARG A 593 -7.31 -8.43 24.89
C ARG A 593 -6.09 -9.31 25.12
N ALA A 594 -4.94 -8.96 24.52
CA ALA A 594 -3.67 -9.65 24.75
C ALA A 594 -3.29 -9.64 26.24
N LEU A 595 -3.44 -8.50 26.91
CA LEU A 595 -3.19 -8.37 28.35
C LEU A 595 -4.18 -9.18 29.19
N ILE A 596 -5.47 -9.13 28.88
CA ILE A 596 -6.50 -9.91 29.61
C ILE A 596 -6.19 -11.41 29.49
N ARG A 597 -5.81 -11.89 28.30
CA ARG A 597 -5.47 -13.31 28.10
C ARG A 597 -4.23 -13.72 28.90
N ASN A 598 -3.23 -12.84 28.98
CA ASN A 598 -1.94 -13.11 29.61
C ASN A 598 -1.82 -12.51 31.03
N HIS A 599 -2.92 -12.13 31.66
CA HIS A 599 -2.91 -11.40 32.94
C HIS A 599 -2.14 -12.11 34.05
N ALA A 600 -2.09 -13.44 34.03
CA ALA A 600 -1.34 -14.24 35.00
C ALA A 600 0.17 -14.02 34.96
N LEU A 601 0.73 -13.41 33.90
CA LEU A 601 2.16 -13.11 33.79
C LEU A 601 2.60 -11.92 34.64
N PHE A 602 1.68 -11.01 34.96
CA PHE A 602 1.99 -9.73 35.62
C PHE A 602 0.98 -9.35 36.72
N LEU A 603 -0.01 -10.21 36.99
CA LEU A 603 -0.90 -10.12 38.15
C LEU A 603 -0.70 -11.33 39.07
N PRO A 604 -0.85 -11.16 40.40
CA PRO A 604 -0.77 -12.28 41.34
C PRO A 604 -1.79 -13.41 41.08
N PRO A 605 -1.61 -14.62 41.66
CA PRO A 605 -2.66 -15.63 41.78
C PRO A 605 -3.69 -15.26 42.86
N ALA A 606 -4.94 -15.73 42.69
CA ALA A 606 -6.06 -15.32 43.54
C ALA A 606 -6.04 -15.74 44.99
N GLU A 607 -5.19 -16.71 45.29
CA GLU A 607 -5.16 -17.39 46.57
C GLU A 607 -4.17 -16.76 47.55
N ALA A 608 -3.45 -15.70 47.17
CA ALA A 608 -2.30 -15.21 47.94
C ALA A 608 -2.54 -13.97 48.84
N ILE A 609 -3.55 -13.12 48.61
CA ILE A 609 -3.69 -11.84 49.36
C ILE A 609 -5.17 -11.39 49.46
N PRO A 610 -5.73 -10.99 50.62
CA PRO A 610 -7.11 -10.48 50.71
C PRO A 610 -7.41 -9.21 49.87
N GLY A 611 -6.42 -8.33 49.66
CA GLY A 611 -6.50 -7.18 48.75
C GLY A 611 -6.49 -7.55 47.26
N TYR A 612 -6.18 -8.80 46.93
CA TYR A 612 -6.22 -9.35 45.58
C TYR A 612 -7.63 -9.36 45.00
N LEU A 613 -8.63 -9.73 45.80
CA LEU A 613 -10.01 -9.75 45.32
C LEU A 613 -10.44 -8.33 44.93
N GLU A 614 -10.05 -7.29 45.65
CA GLU A 614 -10.29 -5.91 45.23
C GLU A 614 -9.47 -5.51 43.99
N ALA A 615 -8.19 -5.86 43.89
CA ALA A 615 -7.37 -5.53 42.72
C ALA A 615 -7.82 -6.27 41.45
N VAL A 616 -8.16 -7.55 41.55
CA VAL A 616 -8.58 -8.43 40.44
C VAL A 616 -10.07 -8.38 40.18
N LEU A 617 -10.94 -8.17 41.17
CA LEU A 617 -12.35 -7.82 40.89
C LEU A 617 -12.39 -6.41 40.33
N SER A 618 -11.61 -5.45 40.81
CA SER A 618 -11.61 -4.13 40.18
C SER A 618 -10.95 -4.14 38.80
N TRP A 619 -9.91 -4.93 38.54
CA TRP A 619 -9.41 -5.16 37.17
C TRP A 619 -10.43 -5.93 36.31
N ARG A 620 -10.94 -7.09 36.75
CA ARG A 620 -11.93 -7.90 35.99
C ARG A 620 -13.28 -7.20 35.80
N LEU A 621 -13.71 -6.33 36.72
CA LEU A 621 -14.92 -5.50 36.58
C LEU A 621 -14.65 -4.25 35.72
N ARG A 622 -13.44 -3.65 35.76
CA ARG A 622 -13.03 -2.54 34.87
C ARG A 622 -12.81 -2.98 33.42
N PHE A 623 -12.37 -4.22 33.21
CA PHE A 623 -12.16 -4.88 31.92
C PHE A 623 -13.25 -5.90 31.54
N SER A 624 -14.37 -5.93 32.28
CA SER A 624 -15.47 -6.83 31.94
C SER A 624 -16.03 -6.45 30.56
N PRO A 625 -16.15 -7.42 29.64
CA PRO A 625 -16.76 -7.20 28.34
C PRO A 625 -18.14 -6.56 28.48
N ARG A 626 -18.50 -5.62 27.61
CA ARG A 626 -19.90 -5.11 27.59
C ARG A 626 -20.86 -6.30 27.43
N PRO A 627 -21.93 -6.43 28.24
CA PRO A 627 -22.87 -7.52 28.07
C PRO A 627 -23.65 -7.34 26.76
N ARG A 628 -23.40 -8.22 25.79
CA ARG A 628 -24.36 -8.69 24.76
C ARG A 628 -23.77 -9.86 23.95
N PRO A 629 -24.07 -11.12 24.32
CA PRO A 629 -24.03 -12.21 23.38
C PRO A 629 -25.42 -12.34 22.73
N SER A 630 -25.56 -11.91 21.47
CA SER A 630 -26.66 -12.38 20.63
C SER A 630 -26.19 -13.60 19.83
N LEU A 631 -26.87 -14.70 20.11
CA LEU A 631 -26.86 -16.02 19.48
C LEU A 631 -26.03 -16.17 18.18
N GLY A 632 -25.01 -17.03 18.25
CA GLY A 632 -24.52 -17.80 17.10
C GLY A 632 -23.31 -17.23 16.37
N SER A 633 -22.11 -17.32 16.97
CA SER A 633 -20.90 -17.57 16.18
C SER A 633 -19.82 -18.20 17.07
N ILE A 634 -19.33 -19.34 16.61
CA ILE A 634 -18.22 -20.11 17.18
C ILE A 634 -16.94 -19.44 16.67
N THR A 635 -16.09 -18.83 17.53
CA THR A 635 -14.61 -18.82 17.36
C THR A 635 -13.75 -18.12 18.43
N ASP A 636 -14.22 -17.21 19.31
CA ASP A 636 -13.37 -16.62 20.39
C ASP A 636 -14.24 -16.24 21.61
N PRO A 637 -13.88 -16.62 22.86
CA PRO A 637 -14.61 -16.20 24.06
C PRO A 637 -14.64 -14.67 24.31
N PHE A 638 -13.78 -13.88 23.66
CA PHE A 638 -13.67 -12.42 23.85
C PHE A 638 -13.59 -11.64 22.52
N PRO A 639 -14.73 -11.30 21.88
CA PRO A 639 -14.73 -10.50 20.65
C PRO A 639 -14.23 -9.07 20.92
N LEU A 640 -13.43 -8.49 20.01
CA LEU A 640 -12.80 -7.18 20.23
C LEU A 640 -13.81 -6.05 20.51
N SER A 641 -15.00 -6.12 19.89
CA SER A 641 -16.09 -5.15 20.08
C SER A 641 -16.62 -5.08 21.52
N SER A 642 -16.37 -6.12 22.32
CA SER A 642 -16.78 -6.19 23.73
C SER A 642 -15.71 -5.68 24.69
N ILE A 643 -14.45 -5.60 24.25
CA ILE A 643 -13.30 -5.23 25.07
C ILE A 643 -13.21 -3.70 25.20
N ARG A 644 -13.03 -3.23 26.44
CA ARG A 644 -12.79 -1.82 26.72
C ARG A 644 -11.31 -1.49 26.47
N PRO A 645 -10.99 -0.47 25.66
CA PRO A 645 -9.63 0.07 25.53
C PRO A 645 -9.00 0.42 26.90
N LEU A 646 -7.71 0.10 27.08
CA LEU A 646 -6.99 0.33 28.34
C LEU A 646 -6.45 1.77 28.38
N SER A 647 -6.94 2.58 29.32
CA SER A 647 -6.45 3.94 29.53
C SER A 647 -5.09 3.94 30.26
N ILE A 648 -4.24 4.93 29.96
CA ILE A 648 -3.00 5.17 30.71
C ILE A 648 -3.24 5.79 32.10
N LEU A 649 -4.47 6.26 32.35
CA LEU A 649 -4.90 6.80 33.65
C LEU A 649 -5.33 5.71 34.64
N GLU A 650 -5.38 4.43 34.21
CA GLU A 650 -5.64 3.34 35.15
C GLU A 650 -4.55 3.29 36.23
N PRO A 651 -4.84 2.81 37.45
CA PRO A 651 -3.85 2.75 38.52
C PRO A 651 -2.71 1.76 38.20
N PRO A 652 -1.50 1.96 38.77
CA PRO A 652 -0.39 1.05 38.52
C PRO A 652 -0.64 -0.30 39.18
N ILE A 653 -0.02 -1.34 38.64
CA ILE A 653 -0.05 -2.69 39.17
C ILE A 653 0.92 -2.76 40.36
N SER A 654 0.35 -2.89 41.55
CA SER A 654 1.14 -2.89 42.78
C SER A 654 2.19 -4.00 42.81
N GLY A 655 3.41 -3.65 43.22
CA GLY A 655 4.58 -4.51 43.32
C GLY A 655 5.18 -4.94 41.99
N LEU A 656 4.70 -4.44 40.84
CA LEU A 656 5.23 -4.73 39.51
C LEU A 656 6.41 -3.81 39.16
N LEU A 657 7.55 -4.41 38.92
CA LEU A 657 8.72 -3.78 38.30
C LEU A 657 8.73 -4.09 36.81
N GLY A 658 8.54 -3.06 35.98
CA GLY A 658 8.68 -3.15 34.52
C GLY A 658 10.11 -2.83 34.10
N LEU A 659 10.73 -3.70 33.32
CA LEU A 659 12.08 -3.51 32.79
C LEU A 659 12.04 -3.49 31.27
N HIS A 660 12.63 -2.47 30.64
CA HIS A 660 12.90 -2.49 29.21
C HIS A 660 14.40 -2.68 28.96
N ILE A 661 14.77 -3.84 28.42
CA ILE A 661 16.15 -4.23 28.15
C ILE A 661 16.31 -4.42 26.64
N ARG A 662 16.82 -3.39 25.96
CA ARG A 662 17.05 -3.41 24.52
C ARG A 662 18.40 -4.07 24.21
N ARG A 663 18.37 -5.24 23.58
CA ARG A 663 19.57 -6.01 23.16
C ARG A 663 19.43 -6.42 21.69
N GLY A 664 19.64 -7.69 21.33
CA GLY A 664 19.54 -8.16 19.95
C GLY A 664 20.41 -7.33 18.98
N ASP A 665 19.79 -6.74 17.97
CA ASP A 665 20.36 -5.81 16.98
C ASP A 665 20.92 -4.49 17.55
N TYR A 666 20.69 -4.19 18.84
CA TYR A 666 20.97 -2.88 19.43
C TYR A 666 22.43 -2.64 19.80
N GLU A 667 23.28 -3.67 19.81
CA GLU A 667 24.70 -3.51 20.18
C GLU A 667 25.44 -2.55 19.23
N THR A 668 25.27 -2.74 17.92
CA THR A 668 25.84 -1.83 16.92
C THR A 668 25.19 -0.45 17.00
N HIS A 669 23.89 -0.38 17.31
CA HIS A 669 23.20 0.88 17.47
C HIS A 669 23.77 1.70 18.64
N CYS A 670 24.00 1.07 19.80
CA CYS A 670 24.62 1.73 20.96
C CYS A 670 26.03 2.25 20.65
N ARG A 671 26.83 1.51 19.88
CA ARG A 671 28.15 1.98 19.42
C ARG A 671 28.04 3.23 18.55
N ASN A 672 27.08 3.28 17.62
CA ASN A 672 26.85 4.45 16.78
C ASN A 672 26.36 5.66 17.62
N LEU A 673 25.45 5.44 18.57
CA LEU A 673 24.99 6.48 19.48
C LEU A 673 26.14 7.05 20.32
N ALA A 674 27.07 6.18 20.75
CA ALA A 674 28.27 6.56 21.48
C ALA A 674 29.22 7.41 20.62
N GLU A 675 29.43 7.02 19.35
CA GLU A 675 30.21 7.80 18.39
C GLU A 675 29.59 9.19 18.11
N TRP A 676 28.25 9.25 17.99
CA TRP A 676 27.52 10.49 17.73
C TRP A 676 27.27 11.34 18.98
N LYS A 677 27.60 10.83 20.17
CA LYS A 677 27.35 11.48 21.47
C LYS A 677 25.89 11.91 21.61
N THR A 678 24.96 11.04 21.18
CA THR A 678 23.53 11.34 21.14
C THR A 678 22.96 11.46 22.57
N PRO A 679 22.15 12.50 22.87
CA PRO A 679 21.48 12.62 24.16
C PRO A 679 20.42 11.53 24.35
N TYR A 680 19.83 11.48 25.54
CA TYR A 680 18.64 10.67 25.79
C TYR A 680 17.52 11.07 24.82
N ASN A 681 16.66 10.10 24.51
CA ASN A 681 15.47 10.35 23.71
C ASN A 681 14.53 11.32 24.46
N THR A 682 13.76 12.12 23.73
CA THR A 682 13.23 13.38 24.25
C THR A 682 12.37 13.25 25.52
N TRP A 683 11.49 12.25 25.63
CA TRP A 683 10.67 12.09 26.83
C TRP A 683 11.43 11.44 27.99
N ASP A 684 12.52 10.74 27.71
CA ASP A 684 13.37 10.14 28.74
C ASP A 684 14.15 11.20 29.49
N TYR A 685 14.56 12.26 28.78
CA TYR A 685 15.13 13.45 29.38
C TYR A 685 14.23 14.04 30.48
N LEU A 686 12.91 14.08 30.27
CA LEU A 686 11.94 14.58 31.27
C LEU A 686 11.75 13.63 32.46
N GLY A 687 11.97 12.34 32.24
CA GLY A 687 11.92 11.32 33.28
C GLY A 687 13.14 11.32 34.19
N ALA A 688 14.17 12.11 33.85
CA ALA A 688 15.44 12.19 34.56
C ALA A 688 15.73 13.66 34.95
N PRO A 689 14.99 14.22 35.92
CA PRO A 689 15.07 15.64 36.26
C PRO A 689 16.42 16.07 36.84
N GLU A 690 17.19 15.10 37.33
CA GLU A 690 18.60 15.22 37.71
C GLU A 690 19.49 15.72 36.54
N LEU A 691 19.02 15.59 35.28
CA LEU A 691 19.70 16.08 34.07
C LEU A 691 19.32 17.54 33.69
N HIS A 692 18.57 18.26 34.54
CA HIS A 692 18.01 19.60 34.24
C HIS A 692 18.68 20.78 34.98
N GLU A 693 19.77 20.60 35.73
CA GLU A 693 20.20 21.59 36.74
C GLU A 693 20.69 22.96 36.22
N HIS A 694 20.84 23.20 34.91
CA HIS A 694 21.19 24.54 34.38
C HIS A 694 20.40 24.95 33.10
N PRO A 695 19.16 25.48 33.23
CA PRO A 695 18.31 25.86 32.08
C PRO A 695 18.68 27.18 31.39
N GLU A 696 19.46 28.05 32.02
CA GLU A 696 19.69 29.44 31.57
C GLU A 696 20.87 29.61 30.58
N GLU A 697 21.61 28.55 30.25
CA GLU A 697 22.76 28.59 29.32
C GLU A 697 22.48 27.93 27.95
N ILE A 698 21.21 27.72 27.57
CA ILE A 698 20.83 27.10 26.30
C ILE A 698 20.70 28.17 25.19
N GLU A 699 21.80 28.84 24.84
CA GLU A 699 21.94 29.65 23.63
C GLU A 699 23.14 29.12 22.80
N GLU A 700 22.85 28.57 21.60
CA GLU A 700 23.71 27.94 20.55
C GLU A 700 23.45 26.42 20.33
N PRO A 701 23.64 25.85 19.12
CA PRO A 701 22.80 24.72 18.66
C PRO A 701 23.13 23.36 19.29
N TYR A 702 24.18 23.23 20.10
CA TYR A 702 24.46 22.05 20.92
C TYR A 702 25.40 22.41 22.10
N PRO A 703 24.88 22.74 23.30
CA PRO A 703 25.69 22.77 24.50
C PRO A 703 25.10 21.82 25.55
N HIS A 704 25.95 20.90 25.99
CA HIS A 704 25.96 20.31 27.33
C HIS A 704 24.62 19.88 27.94
N LEU A 705 24.34 18.57 27.87
CA LEU A 705 23.55 17.90 28.91
C LEU A 705 24.49 17.03 29.77
N PRO A 706 25.05 17.54 30.89
CA PRO A 706 25.49 16.74 32.03
C PRO A 706 24.29 16.39 32.93
N ASP A 707 24.26 15.35 33.76
CA ASP A 707 25.40 14.71 34.42
C ASP A 707 25.11 13.23 34.77
N PHE A 708 26.01 12.31 34.41
CA PHE A 708 26.14 11.00 35.06
C PHE A 708 27.63 10.78 35.32
N HIS A 709 28.13 11.57 36.28
CA HIS A 709 29.45 11.59 36.89
C HIS A 709 30.64 11.12 36.05
N SER A 710 31.35 12.12 35.48
CA SER A 710 32.73 12.09 34.99
C SER A 710 33.02 10.98 33.99
N PRO A 711 33.49 11.30 32.78
CA PRO A 711 34.71 12.11 32.56
C PRO A 711 34.51 13.17 31.45
N THR A 712 35.58 13.86 31.08
CA THR A 712 35.68 14.81 29.95
C THR A 712 35.03 14.29 28.66
N ALA A 713 34.93 15.15 27.63
CA ALA A 713 34.43 14.81 26.28
C ALA A 713 35.02 13.52 25.65
N ASP A 714 36.07 12.96 26.26
CA ASP A 714 36.77 11.73 25.94
C ASP A 714 36.01 10.45 26.34
N ASN A 715 35.11 10.48 27.35
CA ASN A 715 34.55 9.25 27.95
C ASN A 715 33.01 9.17 27.93
N ALA A 716 32.33 10.10 27.25
CA ALA A 716 30.88 10.03 26.98
C ALA A 716 30.50 8.73 26.23
N ALA A 717 31.37 8.27 25.33
CA ALA A 717 31.17 7.03 24.59
C ALA A 717 31.20 5.79 25.51
N GLU A 718 32.01 5.79 26.57
CA GLU A 718 32.11 4.70 27.54
C GLU A 718 30.84 4.62 28.41
N SER A 719 30.31 5.77 28.83
CA SER A 719 29.04 5.85 29.54
C SER A 719 27.87 5.36 28.67
N ILE A 720 27.74 5.86 27.44
CA ILE A 720 26.70 5.40 26.50
C ILE A 720 26.80 3.89 26.30
N ASN A 721 27.99 3.33 26.07
CA ASN A 721 28.15 1.89 25.91
C ASN A 721 27.70 1.09 27.15
N THR A 722 27.92 1.62 28.35
CA THR A 722 27.58 0.95 29.61
C THR A 722 26.07 0.97 29.90
N HIS A 723 25.41 2.09 29.64
CA HIS A 723 23.98 2.29 29.99
C HIS A 723 23.05 1.94 28.82
N CYS A 724 23.49 2.08 27.57
CA CYS A 724 22.72 1.69 26.39
C CYS A 724 22.69 0.16 26.22
N PHE A 725 23.73 -0.56 26.63
CA PHE A 725 23.80 -2.02 26.51
C PHE A 725 24.27 -2.70 27.81
N PRO A 726 23.49 -2.57 28.91
CA PRO A 726 23.96 -2.91 30.25
C PRO A 726 24.19 -4.41 30.43
N ALA A 727 25.25 -4.77 31.16
CA ALA A 727 25.55 -6.15 31.55
C ALA A 727 24.67 -6.61 32.74
N ILE A 728 24.55 -7.93 32.94
CA ILE A 728 23.74 -8.51 34.03
C ILE A 728 24.13 -7.92 35.41
N PRO A 729 25.42 -7.80 35.79
CA PRO A 729 25.79 -7.21 37.08
C PRO A 729 25.31 -5.77 37.25
N THR A 730 25.40 -4.95 36.19
CA THR A 730 24.90 -3.56 36.18
C THR A 730 23.38 -3.53 36.38
N ILE A 731 22.65 -4.40 35.68
CA ILE A 731 21.19 -4.53 35.82
C ILE A 731 20.81 -4.90 37.27
N LEU A 732 21.50 -5.89 37.86
CA LEU A 732 21.25 -6.30 39.24
C LEU A 732 21.52 -5.18 40.24
N SER A 733 22.66 -4.51 40.11
CA SER A 733 23.03 -3.38 40.97
C SER A 733 21.99 -2.27 40.92
N LYS A 734 21.49 -1.95 39.71
CA LYS A 734 20.45 -0.93 39.54
C LYS A 734 19.17 -1.35 40.25
N ILE A 735 18.70 -2.58 40.06
CA ILE A 735 17.44 -3.04 40.65
C ILE A 735 17.54 -3.16 42.17
N GLN A 736 18.68 -3.60 42.70
CA GLN A 736 18.94 -3.60 44.14
C GLN A 736 18.91 -2.19 44.72
N SER A 737 19.44 -1.18 44.02
CA SER A 737 19.36 0.21 44.49
C SER A 737 17.91 0.73 44.58
N LEU A 738 16.99 0.19 43.78
CA LEU A 738 15.55 0.51 43.86
C LEU A 738 14.84 -0.15 45.04
N SER A 739 15.50 -1.10 45.71
CA SER A 739 15.00 -1.74 46.93
C SER A 739 15.58 -1.10 48.19
N SER A 740 16.32 0.02 48.05
CA SER A 740 16.89 0.75 49.18
C SER A 740 15.84 1.60 49.91
N GLU A 741 16.08 1.87 51.20
CA GLU A 741 15.19 2.64 52.09
C GLU A 741 14.77 4.01 51.52
N SER A 742 15.58 4.61 50.63
CA SER A 742 15.31 5.92 50.03
C SER A 742 14.18 5.92 48.99
N THR A 743 13.85 4.76 48.41
CA THR A 743 12.81 4.62 47.37
C THR A 743 11.54 3.98 47.87
N GLY A 744 11.60 3.23 48.98
CA GLY A 744 10.44 2.58 49.62
C GLY A 744 9.73 1.51 48.77
N PHE A 745 10.28 1.14 47.60
CA PHE A 745 9.71 0.17 46.69
C PHE A 745 10.40 -1.19 46.86
N THR A 746 9.64 -2.28 46.86
CA THR A 746 10.20 -3.64 46.84
C THR A 746 9.47 -4.46 45.78
N PRO A 747 10.16 -4.93 44.73
CA PRO A 747 9.52 -5.67 43.66
C PRO A 747 8.99 -7.02 44.17
N THR A 748 7.71 -7.29 43.92
CA THR A 748 7.09 -8.60 44.18
C THR A 748 7.00 -9.46 42.92
N GLN A 749 7.10 -8.80 41.76
CA GLN A 749 7.04 -9.41 40.44
C GLN A 749 7.76 -8.50 39.43
N ILE A 750 8.32 -9.12 38.39
CA ILE A 750 9.11 -8.44 37.37
C ILE A 750 8.59 -8.82 35.99
N TYR A 751 8.37 -7.82 35.12
CA TYR A 751 8.11 -8.02 33.70
C TYR A 751 9.25 -7.45 32.87
N ILE A 752 9.86 -8.26 32.01
CA ILE A 752 11.02 -7.91 31.19
C ILE A 752 10.60 -7.78 29.72
N ALA A 753 10.44 -6.55 29.25
CA ALA A 753 10.30 -6.24 27.83
C ALA A 753 11.67 -6.29 27.15
N THR A 754 11.90 -7.25 26.25
CA THR A 754 13.23 -7.44 25.64
C THR A 754 13.20 -8.21 24.34
N ASN A 755 14.18 -7.93 23.47
CA ASN A 755 14.52 -8.70 22.28
C ASN A 755 15.86 -9.47 22.43
N ALA A 756 16.32 -9.69 23.66
CA ALA A 756 17.56 -10.40 23.95
C ALA A 756 17.51 -11.89 23.54
N ALA A 757 18.69 -12.50 23.36
CA ALA A 757 18.79 -13.94 23.11
C ALA A 757 18.25 -14.76 24.31
N PRO A 758 17.63 -15.94 24.08
CA PRO A 758 17.07 -16.77 25.15
C PRO A 758 18.08 -17.15 26.25
N SER A 759 19.35 -17.36 25.90
CA SER A 759 20.42 -17.67 26.86
C SER A 759 20.69 -16.51 27.82
N PHE A 760 20.74 -15.28 27.32
CA PHE A 760 20.89 -14.08 28.15
C PHE A 760 19.72 -13.94 29.11
N LEU A 761 18.49 -14.11 28.60
CA LEU A 761 17.28 -14.00 29.42
C LEU A 761 17.24 -15.08 30.51
N SER A 762 17.62 -16.32 30.20
CA SER A 762 17.71 -17.41 31.19
C SER A 762 18.72 -17.09 32.30
N HIS A 763 19.88 -16.53 31.97
CA HIS A 763 20.87 -16.13 32.99
C HIS A 763 20.39 -14.94 33.82
N LEU A 764 19.78 -13.94 33.19
CA LEU A 764 19.28 -12.75 33.88
C LEU A 764 18.13 -13.11 34.85
N THR A 765 17.16 -13.91 34.40
CA THR A 765 16.03 -14.34 35.23
C THR A 765 16.49 -15.14 36.46
N SER A 766 17.46 -16.05 36.28
CA SER A 766 18.07 -16.79 37.39
C SER A 766 18.75 -15.83 38.38
N ALA A 767 19.59 -14.92 37.87
CA ALA A 767 20.31 -13.98 38.71
C ALA A 767 19.39 -13.01 39.47
N LEU A 768 18.29 -12.56 38.84
CA LEU A 768 17.26 -11.73 39.49
C LEU A 768 16.51 -12.50 40.57
N SER A 769 16.18 -13.76 40.32
CA SER A 769 15.49 -14.63 41.29
C SER A 769 16.35 -14.79 42.55
N ASP A 770 17.64 -15.09 42.36
CA ASP A 770 18.60 -15.26 43.46
C ASP A 770 18.84 -13.94 44.22
N ALA A 771 19.07 -12.84 43.50
CA ALA A 771 19.44 -11.56 44.10
C ALA A 771 18.31 -10.88 44.88
N LEU A 772 17.05 -11.08 44.48
CA LEU A 772 15.88 -10.41 45.07
C LEU A 772 14.97 -11.35 45.85
N SER A 773 15.30 -12.65 45.92
CA SER A 773 14.45 -13.69 46.52
C SER A 773 13.03 -13.73 45.94
N ILE A 774 12.87 -13.35 44.67
CA ILE A 774 11.59 -13.41 43.95
C ILE A 774 11.46 -14.80 43.32
N PRO A 775 10.34 -15.52 43.51
CA PRO A 775 10.14 -16.83 42.89
C PRO A 775 10.26 -16.76 41.36
N PRO A 776 10.88 -17.76 40.69
CA PRO A 776 11.05 -17.75 39.23
C PRO A 776 9.74 -17.53 38.45
N GLY A 777 8.61 -18.05 38.95
CA GLY A 777 7.29 -17.87 38.34
C GLY A 777 6.71 -16.44 38.42
N ARG A 778 7.42 -15.51 39.07
CA ARG A 778 7.06 -14.08 39.18
C ARG A 778 7.98 -13.17 38.38
N ILE A 779 8.91 -13.75 37.60
CA ILE A 779 9.76 -13.03 36.66
C ILE A 779 9.38 -13.49 35.26
N THR A 780 8.69 -12.64 34.51
CA THR A 780 8.16 -12.95 33.18
C THR A 780 8.73 -11.99 32.14
N SER A 781 8.55 -12.32 30.86
CA SER A 781 9.16 -11.57 29.75
C SER A 781 8.27 -11.47 28.52
N SER A 782 8.69 -10.66 27.54
CA SER A 782 8.10 -10.62 26.19
C SER A 782 8.00 -12.02 25.54
N PHE A 783 8.95 -12.92 25.83
CA PHE A 783 8.91 -14.29 25.31
C PHE A 783 7.80 -15.13 25.94
N ASP A 784 7.47 -14.89 27.20
CA ASP A 784 6.36 -15.56 27.87
C ASP A 784 5.02 -14.99 27.39
N MET A 785 4.96 -13.66 27.19
CA MET A 785 3.82 -12.98 26.58
C MET A 785 3.52 -13.56 25.19
N ALA A 786 4.54 -13.66 24.32
CA ALA A 786 4.41 -14.10 22.94
C ALA A 786 3.82 -15.52 22.77
N LYS A 787 3.94 -16.39 23.79
CA LYS A 787 3.35 -17.75 23.78
C LYS A 787 1.82 -17.72 23.77
N GLY A 788 1.21 -16.72 24.40
CA GLY A 788 -0.25 -16.58 24.51
C GLY A 788 -0.89 -15.64 23.47
N LEU A 789 -0.09 -15.01 22.61
CA LEU A 789 -0.59 -14.05 21.61
C LEU A 789 -1.16 -14.75 20.36
N THR A 790 -2.30 -14.26 19.89
CA THR A 790 -2.81 -14.54 18.54
C THR A 790 -1.89 -13.93 17.48
N ARG A 791 -2.13 -14.27 16.21
CA ARG A 791 -1.39 -13.73 15.08
C ARG A 791 -1.48 -12.21 14.99
N GLU A 792 -2.68 -11.64 15.11
CA GLU A 792 -2.92 -10.21 15.09
C GLU A 792 -2.25 -9.51 16.28
N GLU A 793 -2.30 -10.11 17.46
CA GLU A 793 -1.65 -9.57 18.66
C GLU A 793 -0.12 -9.62 18.58
N LYS A 794 0.45 -10.64 17.93
CA LYS A 794 1.90 -10.73 17.67
C LYS A 794 2.42 -9.59 16.79
N ALA A 795 1.59 -9.06 15.88
CA ALA A 795 1.98 -7.92 15.05
C ALA A 795 2.02 -6.58 15.81
N VAL A 796 1.52 -6.56 17.05
CA VAL A 796 1.52 -5.36 17.91
C VAL A 796 2.14 -5.65 19.28
N ASP A 797 3.00 -6.67 19.37
CA ASP A 797 3.56 -7.15 20.64
C ASP A 797 4.37 -6.08 21.38
N GLN A 798 5.05 -5.18 20.65
CA GLN A 798 5.73 -4.03 21.22
C GLN A 798 4.79 -3.09 21.97
N ALA A 799 3.55 -2.92 21.49
CA ALA A 799 2.55 -2.11 22.17
C ALA A 799 1.93 -2.86 23.37
N VAL A 800 1.87 -4.19 23.31
CA VAL A 800 1.48 -5.04 24.46
C VAL A 800 2.51 -4.89 25.58
N ASP A 801 3.81 -4.98 25.26
CA ASP A 801 4.89 -4.75 26.22
C ASP A 801 4.79 -3.36 26.84
N MET A 802 4.69 -2.31 26.02
CA MET A 802 4.55 -0.94 26.52
C MET A 802 3.34 -0.76 27.42
N ALA A 803 2.21 -1.39 27.10
CA ALA A 803 1.02 -1.31 27.93
C ALA A 803 1.25 -1.91 29.33
N VAL A 804 2.04 -2.97 29.48
CA VAL A 804 2.46 -3.49 30.79
C VAL A 804 3.42 -2.50 31.49
N LEU A 805 4.41 -1.98 30.77
CA LEU A 805 5.44 -1.08 31.32
C LEU A 805 4.86 0.28 31.78
N VAL A 806 3.85 0.80 31.08
CA VAL A 806 3.14 2.03 31.52
C VAL A 806 2.37 1.78 32.81
N GLN A 807 1.87 0.56 33.01
CA GLN A 807 1.12 0.17 34.21
C GLN A 807 1.99 -0.41 35.34
N SER A 808 3.30 -0.51 35.18
CA SER A 808 4.15 -0.94 36.29
C SER A 808 4.18 0.10 37.41
N GLU A 809 4.35 -0.33 38.65
CA GLU A 809 4.53 0.61 39.77
C GLU A 809 5.86 1.34 39.62
N MET A 810 6.94 0.59 39.36
CA MET A 810 8.27 1.10 39.07
C MET A 810 8.68 0.68 37.65
N PHE A 811 9.35 1.57 36.90
CA PHE A 811 9.83 1.29 35.55
C PHE A 811 11.32 1.61 35.42
N VAL A 812 12.09 0.70 34.82
CA VAL A 812 13.48 0.94 34.42
C VAL A 812 13.63 0.72 32.92
N GLY A 813 14.14 1.71 32.20
CA GLY A 813 14.27 1.67 30.75
C GLY A 813 15.65 2.08 30.22
N ASN A 814 15.78 2.01 28.89
CA ASN A 814 16.95 2.45 28.16
C ASN A 814 16.75 3.88 27.65
N GLY A 815 17.55 4.83 28.13
CA GLY A 815 17.38 6.27 27.85
C GLY A 815 17.54 6.68 26.38
N TRP A 816 18.06 5.82 25.50
CA TRP A 816 18.18 6.09 24.05
C TRP A 816 17.09 5.42 23.22
N SER A 817 16.29 4.53 23.81
CA SER A 817 15.27 3.79 23.08
C SER A 817 13.96 4.58 23.00
N SER A 818 13.46 4.82 21.78
CA SER A 818 12.14 5.43 21.60
C SER A 818 10.97 4.65 22.22
N LEU A 819 11.08 3.31 22.38
CA LEU A 819 10.11 2.53 23.17
C LEU A 819 10.05 3.00 24.63
N THR A 820 11.21 3.12 25.28
CA THR A 820 11.32 3.63 26.65
C THR A 820 10.78 5.05 26.73
N SER A 821 11.16 5.90 25.79
CA SER A 821 10.65 7.27 25.70
C SER A 821 9.13 7.36 25.63
N ASN A 822 8.50 6.54 24.78
CA ASN A 822 7.05 6.47 24.72
C ASN A 822 6.42 6.00 26.04
N VAL A 823 7.01 5.01 26.70
CA VAL A 823 6.55 4.54 28.02
C VAL A 823 6.67 5.66 29.05
N VAL A 824 7.80 6.35 29.14
CA VAL A 824 8.02 7.46 30.08
C VAL A 824 7.02 8.58 29.83
N GLY A 825 6.85 9.02 28.57
CA GLY A 825 5.85 10.02 28.21
C GLY A 825 4.44 9.61 28.66
N MET A 826 4.03 8.37 28.38
CA MET A 826 2.72 7.88 28.82
C MET A 826 2.59 7.76 30.33
N ARG A 827 3.65 7.38 31.05
CA ARG A 827 3.64 7.34 32.53
C ARG A 827 3.43 8.74 33.09
N LEU A 828 4.21 9.72 32.64
CA LEU A 828 4.10 11.10 33.08
C LEU A 828 2.72 11.70 32.77
N ALA A 829 2.20 11.50 31.55
CA ALA A 829 0.85 11.94 31.20
C ALA A 829 -0.26 11.18 31.92
N GLY A 830 0.02 9.93 32.33
CA GLY A 830 -0.81 9.11 33.21
C GLY A 830 -0.79 9.55 34.68
N GLY A 831 -0.07 10.63 35.02
CA GLY A 831 0.06 11.14 36.38
C GLY A 831 0.99 10.31 37.26
N ARG A 832 1.85 9.46 36.68
CA ARG A 832 2.90 8.77 37.43
C ARG A 832 3.96 9.79 37.84
N ALA A 833 4.41 9.67 39.07
CA ALA A 833 5.45 10.53 39.59
C ALA A 833 6.79 10.22 38.88
N VAL A 834 7.59 11.26 38.63
CA VAL A 834 8.81 11.18 37.82
C VAL A 834 9.79 10.17 38.41
N GLU A 835 9.84 10.10 39.74
CA GLU A 835 10.66 9.17 40.51
C GLU A 835 10.35 7.69 40.27
N THR A 836 9.21 7.38 39.67
CA THR A 836 8.82 5.99 39.35
C THR A 836 9.34 5.54 37.98
N SER A 837 10.02 6.42 37.24
CA SER A 837 10.71 6.13 35.99
C SER A 837 12.21 6.27 36.21
N ARG A 838 12.95 5.23 35.85
CA ARG A 838 14.40 5.11 36.08
C ARG A 838 15.07 4.62 34.80
N PHE A 839 16.37 4.85 34.70
CA PHE A 839 17.18 4.42 33.57
C PHE A 839 18.37 3.58 34.04
N TRP A 840 18.88 2.74 33.13
CA TRP A 840 20.04 1.88 33.36
C TRP A 840 21.29 2.64 33.75
#